data_AF-A0A0J0UZH8-F1
#
_entry.id   AF-A0A0J0UZH8-F1
#
_cell.length_a   1.000
_cell.length_b   1.000
_cell.length_c   1.000
_cell.angle_alpha   90.00
_cell.angle_beta   90.00
_cell.angle_gamma   90.00
#
_symmetry.space_group_name_H-M   'P 1'
#
loop_
_entity.id
_entity.type
_entity.pdbx_description
1 polymer ?
#
loop_
_entity_poly.entity_id
_entity_poly.type
_entity_poly.pdbx_seq_one_letter_code
_entity_poly.pdbx_strand_id
1 'polypeptide(L)'
;MRKDRSLVRSGQWWDHKIPPLIAAAVLAVLPATDPNGLQLFVDLILFLITAVGVAAFGHVVNDLADIKTDAIAGAPNQMAALSTQTRTAVLGGTVVCGLLPWIWLPHTTAALSLLGIEVLLLLIYSLKPIRLKDRAAAGVLADSLYAYVVPVLLSIAVFTQVGGISGPGWAITLTVGIWALLMGLRGILWHQVGDIAHDQRAGLSTLATKIGVTHSRRILGVMVIIEFAAAALALIVVAQGTGESWLPVFGLGYVLYRIFQMSVLWSEPVHLRSLRHSGGRIRFLGFVLLNEFVEKWLPLAALIAIALRLPLMWFAVLLYLVLFDNAAVEFLRRDLAALPDAMNRIAHERKSRANIRQVAAARKALVAAGPASVTAEIQNRCRWVFVVCGPEMHTETLRTAVRHLGPLTSLEIWVITDSTRNVRPVDVEGIHTVIDVATPDHFDDHQASIWLKTGIHRHLPVGEWCYLDTDIIAVRPGVEEIFEHRKGPVAFASDLTISVNQVDRFSPWAMNCECTGHGDTHSCSHLREQISERFGIEVPGDWVHWNGGVFLFGPDSAEFLDMWNARAIASFDWPEWRTRDQGALIATAWTLSQQDCPRLPAEFNFIADLGNGDLCLDPELGWALHPAGPWHQARLMHLYTSRLEDPEWELGRDVEAPVIRQTLVRTNRWRRFELRQKARDGAVQGRQKLGYAMVDAYWWAEGWLGLIWLKIRRQPQRLKLSRLRASFGRRLGTKEHSA
;
A
#
# COMPACT_ATOMS: atom_id res chain seq x y z
N MET A 1 0.06 34.14 9.13
CA MET A 1 0.91 34.08 10.35
C MET A 1 1.02 32.64 10.82
N ARG A 2 2.13 31.94 10.53
CA ARG A 2 2.49 30.73 11.29
C ARG A 2 2.94 31.22 12.68
N LYS A 3 2.04 31.21 13.66
CA LYS A 3 2.30 31.65 15.04
C LYS A 3 3.41 30.76 15.62
N ASP A 4 4.45 31.38 16.17
CA ASP A 4 5.48 30.69 16.93
C ASP A 4 4.84 30.12 18.21
N ARG A 5 4.41 28.85 18.13
CA ARG A 5 3.70 28.12 19.19
C ARG A 5 4.64 27.60 20.29
N SER A 6 5.93 27.96 20.22
CA SER A 6 7.00 27.27 20.93
C SER A 6 7.23 27.78 22.36
N LEU A 7 6.99 29.07 22.66
CA LEU A 7 7.35 29.68 23.95
C LEU A 7 6.68 29.00 25.16
N VAL A 8 5.39 28.68 25.06
CA VAL A 8 4.60 27.98 26.10
C VAL A 8 4.23 26.55 25.68
N ARG A 9 4.91 26.02 24.65
CA ARG A 9 4.67 24.69 24.08
C ARG A 9 3.20 24.41 23.74
N SER A 10 2.46 25.43 23.28
CA SER A 10 1.02 25.34 23.00
C SER A 10 0.64 24.20 22.05
N GLY A 11 1.53 23.80 21.14
CA GLY A 11 1.33 22.63 20.27
C GLY A 11 1.29 21.28 21.00
N GLN A 12 1.72 21.19 22.27
CA GLN A 12 1.71 19.95 23.07
C GLN A 12 0.39 19.75 23.84
N TRP A 13 -0.39 20.80 24.05
CA TRP A 13 -1.57 20.73 24.92
C TRP A 13 -2.84 21.39 24.34
N TRP A 14 -2.75 22.33 23.40
CA TRP A 14 -3.91 23.07 22.90
C TRP A 14 -5.03 22.16 22.37
N ASP A 15 -4.72 21.30 21.40
CA ASP A 15 -5.70 20.43 20.74
C ASP A 15 -6.07 19.18 21.57
N HIS A 16 -5.26 18.83 22.59
CA HIS A 16 -5.45 17.59 23.35
C HIS A 16 -6.04 17.80 24.74
N LYS A 17 -5.87 18.99 25.34
CA LYS A 17 -6.25 19.28 26.73
C LYS A 17 -7.44 20.21 26.84
N ILE A 18 -7.58 21.17 25.93
CA ILE A 18 -8.63 22.17 26.00
C ILE A 18 -9.99 21.63 25.55
N PRO A 19 -10.12 20.87 24.43
CA PRO A 19 -11.43 20.36 24.02
C PRO A 19 -12.14 19.47 25.05
N PRO A 20 -11.47 18.55 25.77
CA PRO A 20 -12.11 17.80 26.86
C PRO A 20 -12.72 18.69 27.95
N LEU A 21 -12.09 19.83 28.27
CA LEU A 21 -12.62 20.79 29.23
C LEU A 21 -13.89 21.47 28.73
N ILE A 22 -13.93 21.83 27.44
CA ILE A 22 -15.15 22.37 26.80
C ILE A 22 -16.29 21.36 26.88
N ALA A 23 -16.02 20.09 26.57
CA ALA A 23 -17.01 19.03 26.70
C ALA A 23 -17.53 18.92 28.15
N ALA A 24 -16.63 18.87 29.14
CA ALA A 24 -17.01 18.76 30.55
C ALA A 24 -17.83 19.96 31.03
N ALA A 25 -17.43 21.19 30.67
CA ALA A 25 -18.16 22.41 31.00
C ALA A 25 -19.58 22.38 30.42
N VAL A 26 -19.72 22.10 29.12
CA VAL A 26 -21.02 22.16 28.45
C VAL A 26 -21.95 21.05 28.92
N LEU A 27 -21.44 19.82 29.07
CA LEU A 27 -22.22 18.70 29.58
C LEU A 27 -22.71 18.94 31.01
N ALA A 28 -21.95 19.66 31.83
CA ALA A 28 -22.37 20.03 33.19
C ALA A 28 -23.52 21.06 33.20
N VAL A 29 -23.67 21.88 32.15
CA VAL A 29 -24.73 22.91 32.04
C VAL A 29 -25.98 22.41 31.34
N LEU A 30 -25.88 21.43 30.45
CA LEU A 30 -27.02 20.90 29.69
C LEU A 30 -28.31 20.66 30.51
N PRO A 31 -28.27 20.15 31.75
CA PRO A 31 -29.47 19.90 32.54
C PRO A 31 -30.24 21.15 32.99
N ALA A 32 -29.66 22.35 32.88
CA ALA A 32 -30.29 23.56 33.37
C ALA A 32 -31.56 23.88 32.59
N THR A 33 -32.60 24.26 33.32
CA THR A 33 -33.93 24.56 32.75
C THR A 33 -33.99 25.90 32.02
N ASP A 34 -33.18 26.89 32.41
CA ASP A 34 -33.09 28.20 31.72
C ASP A 34 -31.73 28.90 31.98
N PRO A 35 -30.61 28.36 31.46
CA PRO A 35 -29.31 28.99 31.61
C PRO A 35 -29.18 30.24 30.73
N ASN A 36 -28.63 31.33 31.28
CA ASN A 36 -28.34 32.53 30.50
C ASN A 36 -27.20 32.24 29.49
N GLY A 37 -27.53 32.20 28.21
CA GLY A 37 -26.56 31.86 27.15
C GLY A 37 -25.38 32.84 27.03
N LEU A 38 -25.57 34.13 27.33
CA LEU A 38 -24.49 35.11 27.30
C LEU A 38 -23.52 34.91 28.47
N GLN A 39 -24.07 34.70 29.67
CA GLN A 39 -23.28 34.39 30.86
C GLN A 39 -22.49 33.11 30.66
N LEU A 40 -23.12 32.04 30.14
CA LEU A 40 -22.45 30.78 29.83
C LEU A 40 -21.29 30.98 28.83
N PHE A 41 -21.52 31.75 27.77
CA PHE A 41 -20.48 32.04 26.78
C PHE A 41 -19.30 32.79 27.43
N VAL A 42 -19.57 33.81 28.23
CA VAL A 42 -18.54 34.59 28.94
C VAL A 42 -17.78 33.72 29.94
N ASP A 43 -18.47 32.94 30.76
CA ASP A 43 -17.86 32.02 31.74
C ASP A 43 -17.00 30.98 31.04
N LEU A 44 -17.43 30.44 29.90
CA LEU A 44 -16.63 29.52 29.11
C LEU A 44 -15.33 30.18 28.62
N ILE A 45 -15.41 31.41 28.09
CA ILE A 45 -14.20 32.13 27.64
C ILE A 45 -13.26 32.43 28.81
N LEU A 46 -13.78 32.91 29.94
CA LEU A 46 -13.00 33.19 31.14
C LEU A 46 -12.34 31.92 31.69
N PHE A 47 -13.07 30.80 31.72
CA PHE A 47 -12.53 29.51 32.13
C PHE A 47 -11.44 29.00 31.18
N LEU A 48 -11.60 29.19 29.87
CA LEU A 48 -10.58 28.83 28.88
C LEU A 48 -9.31 29.69 29.03
N ILE A 49 -9.44 30.98 29.38
CA ILE A 49 -8.30 31.84 29.71
C ILE A 49 -7.58 31.30 30.95
N THR A 50 -8.32 30.90 31.99
CA THR A 50 -7.77 30.22 33.18
C THR A 50 -7.01 28.97 32.79
N ALA A 51 -7.61 28.08 32.00
CA ALA A 51 -7.00 26.81 31.57
C ALA A 51 -5.71 27.04 30.77
N VAL A 52 -5.70 28.04 29.87
CA VAL A 52 -4.49 28.46 29.13
C VAL A 52 -3.41 28.99 30.08
N GLY A 53 -3.79 29.83 31.05
CA GLY A 53 -2.87 30.39 32.04
C GLY A 53 -2.24 29.30 32.91
N VAL A 54 -3.03 28.36 33.40
CA VAL A 54 -2.57 27.24 34.24
C VAL A 54 -1.70 26.26 33.44
N ALA A 55 -2.09 25.88 32.22
CA ALA A 55 -1.27 25.02 31.36
C ALA A 55 0.07 25.68 31.03
N ALA A 56 0.05 26.97 30.68
CA ALA A 56 1.28 27.72 30.43
C ALA A 56 2.15 27.84 31.69
N PHE A 57 1.54 28.08 32.86
CA PHE A 57 2.24 28.12 34.14
C PHE A 57 2.97 26.80 34.41
N GLY A 58 2.30 25.65 34.26
CA GLY A 58 2.90 24.34 34.44
C GLY A 58 4.12 24.10 33.55
N HIS A 59 4.02 24.41 32.25
CA HIS A 59 5.15 24.27 31.33
C HIS A 59 6.30 25.23 31.63
N VAL A 60 6.01 26.49 31.98
CA VAL A 60 7.04 27.48 32.33
C VAL A 60 7.76 27.08 33.61
N VAL A 61 7.04 26.67 34.65
CA VAL A 61 7.62 26.20 35.92
C VAL A 61 8.47 24.96 35.68
N ASN A 62 8.00 24.01 34.85
CA ASN A 62 8.78 22.83 34.53
C ASN A 62 10.07 23.16 33.78
N ASP A 63 9.99 24.00 32.73
CA ASP A 63 11.17 24.40 31.94
C ASP A 63 12.17 25.18 32.81
N LEU A 64 11.72 26.06 33.70
CA LEU A 64 12.59 26.76 34.66
C LEU A 64 13.31 25.79 35.61
N ALA A 65 12.62 24.73 36.07
CA ALA A 65 13.18 23.72 36.96
C ALA A 65 14.16 22.78 36.25
N ASP A 66 14.07 22.64 34.93
CA ASP A 66 14.86 21.70 34.12
C ASP A 66 15.99 22.32 33.31
N ILE A 67 16.20 23.64 33.33
CA ILE A 67 17.29 24.32 32.58
C ILE A 67 18.63 23.56 32.66
N LYS A 68 19.03 23.11 33.87
CA LYS A 68 20.28 22.39 34.07
C LYS A 68 20.23 20.95 33.56
N THR A 69 19.12 20.25 33.79
CA THR A 69 18.96 18.83 33.41
C THR A 69 18.83 18.68 31.90
N ASP A 70 18.07 19.57 31.25
CA ASP A 70 17.92 19.60 29.79
C ASP A 70 19.26 19.92 29.11
N ALA A 71 20.05 20.84 29.67
CA ALA A 71 21.39 21.13 29.17
C ALA A 71 22.33 19.92 29.22
N ILE A 72 22.28 19.12 30.29
CA ILE A 72 23.04 17.86 30.42
C ILE A 72 22.57 16.83 29.38
N ALA A 73 21.27 16.76 29.12
CA ALA A 73 20.67 15.81 28.17
C ALA A 73 20.76 16.26 26.69
N GLY A 74 21.23 17.50 26.44
CA GLY A 74 21.26 18.09 25.10
C GLY A 74 19.87 18.44 24.55
N ALA A 75 18.87 18.60 25.42
CA ALA A 75 17.49 18.91 25.05
C ALA A 75 17.26 20.43 24.94
N PRO A 76 16.45 20.90 23.97
CA PRO A 76 16.10 22.31 23.88
C PRO A 76 15.18 22.73 25.04
N ASN A 77 15.52 23.84 25.71
CA ASN A 77 14.73 24.43 26.78
C ASN A 77 14.39 25.89 26.45
N GLN A 78 13.09 26.20 26.39
CA GLN A 78 12.59 27.49 25.92
C GLN A 78 12.88 28.63 26.89
N MET A 79 13.05 28.32 28.18
CA MET A 79 13.37 29.30 29.21
C MET A 79 14.88 29.55 29.32
N ALA A 80 15.72 28.62 28.89
CA ALA A 80 17.18 28.72 29.00
C ALA A 80 17.76 29.94 28.26
N ALA A 81 17.23 30.28 27.07
CA ALA A 81 17.70 31.41 26.27
C ALA A 81 17.20 32.79 26.75
N LEU A 82 16.25 32.84 27.68
CA LEU A 82 15.62 34.09 28.13
C LEU A 82 16.36 34.74 29.30
N SER A 83 16.30 36.07 29.38
CA SER A 83 16.79 36.83 30.53
C SER A 83 15.95 36.56 31.78
N THR A 84 16.51 36.79 32.98
CA THR A 84 15.77 36.63 34.24
C THR A 84 14.52 37.52 34.30
N GLN A 85 14.59 38.76 33.81
CA GLN A 85 13.44 39.66 33.77
C GLN A 85 12.33 39.13 32.85
N THR A 86 12.71 38.60 31.68
CA THR A 86 11.75 37.99 30.74
C THR A 86 11.12 36.73 31.34
N ARG A 87 11.90 35.88 32.03
CA ARG A 87 11.38 34.69 32.72
C ARG A 87 10.36 35.06 33.79
N THR A 88 10.66 36.07 34.61
CA THR A 88 9.73 36.57 35.64
C THR A 88 8.47 37.18 35.02
N ALA A 89 8.61 37.95 33.93
CA ALA A 89 7.46 38.53 33.23
C ALA A 89 6.55 37.45 32.61
N VAL A 90 7.14 36.43 31.97
CA VAL A 90 6.39 35.29 31.41
C VAL A 90 5.67 34.53 32.52
N LEU A 91 6.38 34.16 33.60
CA LEU A 91 5.78 33.46 34.73
C LEU A 91 4.64 34.28 35.37
N GLY A 92 4.88 35.58 35.64
CA GLY A 92 3.86 36.49 36.17
C GLY A 92 2.65 36.61 35.23
N GLY A 93 2.88 36.69 33.92
CA GLY A 93 1.83 36.69 32.91
C GLY A 93 0.97 35.42 32.96
N THR A 94 1.58 34.23 33.10
CA THR A 94 0.81 32.98 33.21
C THR A 94 -0.06 32.92 34.46
N VAL A 95 0.45 33.43 35.60
CA VAL A 95 -0.30 33.52 36.86
C VAL A 95 -1.46 34.50 36.74
N VAL A 96 -1.23 35.68 36.15
CA VAL A 96 -2.30 36.67 35.92
C VAL A 96 -3.38 36.08 35.00
N CYS A 97 -3.00 35.43 33.89
CA CYS A 97 -3.95 34.75 33.01
C CYS A 97 -4.73 33.64 33.73
N GLY A 98 -4.08 32.89 34.63
CA GLY A 98 -4.70 31.80 35.38
C GLY A 98 -5.65 32.25 36.50
N LEU A 99 -5.38 33.40 37.12
CA LEU A 99 -6.10 33.84 38.33
C LEU A 99 -7.04 35.02 38.10
N LEU A 100 -6.75 35.93 37.19
CA LEU A 100 -7.58 37.11 36.93
C LEU A 100 -9.05 36.78 36.59
N PRO A 101 -9.35 35.73 35.78
CA PRO A 101 -10.74 35.38 35.47
C PRO A 101 -11.59 35.00 36.70
N TRP A 102 -10.97 34.57 37.80
CA TRP A 102 -11.66 34.17 39.03
C TRP A 102 -12.31 35.31 39.81
N ILE A 103 -12.07 36.57 39.40
CA ILE A 103 -12.86 37.72 39.88
C ILE A 103 -14.31 37.62 39.40
N TRP A 104 -14.55 37.04 38.23
CA TRP A 104 -15.87 36.96 37.60
C TRP A 104 -16.41 35.53 37.50
N LEU A 105 -15.55 34.52 37.49
CA LEU A 105 -16.00 33.13 37.43
C LEU A 105 -16.77 32.73 38.70
N PRO A 106 -17.79 31.85 38.57
CA PRO A 106 -18.43 31.22 39.71
C PRO A 106 -17.39 30.48 40.56
N HIS A 107 -17.30 30.85 41.84
CA HIS A 107 -16.39 30.21 42.78
C HIS A 107 -17.16 29.48 43.88
N THR A 108 -16.80 28.21 44.07
CA THR A 108 -17.22 27.39 45.20
C THR A 108 -16.01 26.91 45.96
N THR A 109 -16.18 26.48 47.20
CA THR A 109 -15.11 25.85 47.97
C THR A 109 -14.49 24.67 47.21
N ALA A 110 -15.31 23.88 46.50
CA ALA A 110 -14.83 22.79 45.66
C ALA A 110 -13.97 23.29 44.49
N ALA A 111 -14.45 24.28 43.71
CA ALA A 111 -13.71 24.81 42.57
C ALA A 111 -12.38 25.47 42.98
N LEU A 112 -12.40 26.28 44.04
CA LEU A 112 -11.18 26.90 44.58
C LEU A 112 -10.20 25.88 45.16
N SER A 113 -10.71 24.82 45.81
CA SER A 113 -9.86 23.73 46.30
C SER A 113 -9.22 22.97 45.16
N LEU A 114 -9.96 22.67 44.09
CA LEU A 114 -9.41 22.00 42.89
C LEU A 114 -8.39 22.87 42.18
N LEU A 115 -8.61 24.19 42.06
CA LEU A 115 -7.62 25.13 41.53
C LEU A 115 -6.35 25.17 42.41
N GLY A 116 -6.50 25.20 43.73
CA GLY A 116 -5.38 25.14 44.66
C GLY A 116 -4.60 23.82 44.56
N ILE A 117 -5.31 22.70 44.44
CA ILE A 117 -4.72 21.37 44.21
C ILE A 117 -3.98 21.32 42.88
N GLU A 118 -4.54 21.89 41.81
CA GLU A 118 -3.92 21.97 40.48
C GLU A 118 -2.56 22.69 40.55
N VAL A 119 -2.55 23.91 41.11
CA VAL A 119 -1.31 24.69 41.27
C VAL A 119 -0.32 23.97 42.19
N LEU A 120 -0.80 23.37 43.29
CA LEU A 120 0.05 22.60 44.19
C LEU A 120 0.70 21.41 43.49
N LEU A 121 -0.07 20.62 42.73
CA LEU A 121 0.42 19.46 41.98
C LEU A 121 1.50 19.87 40.97
N LEU A 122 1.26 20.96 40.22
CA LEU A 122 2.24 21.50 39.27
C LEU A 122 3.56 21.90 39.96
N LEU A 123 3.48 22.55 41.12
CA LEU A 123 4.66 22.95 41.89
C LEU A 123 5.42 21.75 42.46
N ILE A 124 4.73 20.82 43.14
CA ILE A 124 5.39 19.66 43.76
C ILE A 124 5.89 18.64 42.73
N TYR A 125 5.32 18.65 41.53
CA TYR A 125 5.79 17.83 40.42
C TYR A 125 7.17 18.29 39.93
N SER A 126 7.35 19.60 39.70
CA SER A 126 8.56 20.14 39.08
C SER A 126 9.64 20.60 40.08
N LEU A 127 9.28 21.10 41.27
CA LEU A 127 10.20 21.77 42.19
C LEU A 127 10.69 20.88 43.35
N LYS A 128 11.93 21.14 43.80
CA LYS A 128 12.51 20.55 45.02
C LYS A 128 11.90 21.16 46.29
N PRO A 129 11.86 20.45 47.44
CA PRO A 129 12.47 19.13 47.70
C PRO A 129 11.62 17.92 47.28
N ILE A 130 10.36 18.11 46.87
CA ILE A 130 9.45 16.99 46.58
C ILE A 130 9.74 16.39 45.19
N ARG A 131 9.69 17.22 44.14
CA ARG A 131 9.92 16.91 42.71
C ARG A 131 9.40 15.54 42.31
N LEU A 132 8.07 15.38 42.27
CA LEU A 132 7.42 14.08 42.02
C LEU A 132 7.78 13.47 40.67
N LYS A 133 8.16 14.27 39.66
CA LYS A 133 8.57 13.73 38.36
C LYS A 133 9.75 12.76 38.43
N ASP A 134 10.60 12.89 39.45
CA ASP A 134 11.74 11.98 39.67
C ASP A 134 11.31 10.68 40.40
N ARG A 135 10.04 10.53 40.76
CA ARG A 135 9.52 9.45 41.63
C ARG A 135 8.67 8.41 40.88
N ALA A 136 9.19 7.86 39.78
CA ALA A 136 8.60 6.75 39.01
C ALA A 136 7.04 6.77 38.95
N ALA A 137 6.36 5.83 39.61
CA ALA A 137 4.90 5.72 39.60
C ALA A 137 4.17 6.94 40.21
N ALA A 138 4.73 7.56 41.26
CA ALA A 138 4.15 8.76 41.85
C ALA A 138 4.25 9.96 40.89
N GLY A 139 5.30 10.02 40.06
CA GLY A 139 5.42 10.98 38.98
C GLY A 139 4.33 10.80 37.93
N VAL A 140 4.13 9.56 37.44
CA VAL A 140 3.08 9.24 36.45
C VAL A 140 1.68 9.57 37.00
N LEU A 141 1.42 9.25 38.27
CA LEU A 141 0.14 9.56 38.91
C LEU A 141 -0.08 11.06 39.05
N ALA A 142 0.90 11.81 39.56
CA ALA A 142 0.79 13.27 39.72
C ALA A 142 0.55 13.96 38.36
N ASP A 143 1.28 13.54 37.33
CA ASP A 143 1.12 14.04 35.96
C ASP A 143 -0.27 13.74 35.39
N SER A 144 -0.75 12.51 35.60
CA SER A 144 -2.12 12.14 35.20
C SER A 144 -3.18 12.95 35.93
N LEU A 145 -2.94 13.29 37.21
CA LEU A 145 -3.86 14.07 38.01
C LEU A 145 -3.94 15.52 37.54
N TYR A 146 -2.82 16.25 37.49
CA TYR A 146 -2.85 17.66 37.09
C TYR A 146 -3.13 17.84 35.59
N ALA A 147 -2.65 16.95 34.73
CA ALA A 147 -2.80 17.15 33.28
C ALA A 147 -4.17 16.71 32.73
N TYR A 148 -4.96 15.96 33.50
CA TYR A 148 -6.25 15.40 33.04
C TYR A 148 -7.34 15.45 34.10
N VAL A 149 -7.14 14.82 35.27
CA VAL A 149 -8.22 14.63 36.25
C VAL A 149 -8.68 15.95 36.85
N VAL A 150 -7.78 16.70 37.47
CA VAL A 150 -8.12 17.92 38.22
C VAL A 150 -8.70 19.00 37.29
N PRO A 151 -8.17 19.28 36.09
CA PRO A 151 -8.78 20.23 35.17
C PRO A 151 -10.20 19.85 34.75
N VAL A 152 -10.46 18.57 34.46
CA VAL A 152 -11.80 18.09 34.10
C VAL A 152 -12.77 18.23 35.27
N LEU A 153 -12.36 17.83 36.48
CA LEU A 153 -13.21 17.98 37.67
C LEU A 153 -13.42 19.45 38.05
N LEU A 154 -12.43 20.31 37.83
CA LEU A 154 -12.54 21.75 38.02
C LEU A 154 -13.58 22.34 37.05
N SER A 155 -13.53 21.92 35.78
CA SER A 155 -14.54 22.30 34.79
C SER A 155 -15.95 21.90 35.23
N ILE A 156 -16.13 20.66 35.71
CA ILE A 156 -17.42 20.21 36.24
C ILE A 156 -17.82 21.05 37.46
N ALA A 157 -16.91 21.28 38.41
CA ALA A 157 -17.21 22.03 39.64
C ALA A 157 -17.64 23.48 39.39
N VAL A 158 -17.07 24.15 38.37
CA VAL A 158 -17.44 25.52 37.99
C VAL A 158 -18.83 25.54 37.35
N PHE A 159 -19.06 24.64 36.37
CA PHE A 159 -20.25 24.72 35.52
C PHE A 159 -21.48 23.97 36.05
N THR A 160 -21.32 23.08 37.03
CA THR A 160 -22.46 22.44 37.72
C THR A 160 -23.31 23.41 38.53
N GLN A 161 -22.72 24.51 39.02
CA GLN A 161 -23.43 25.57 39.73
C GLN A 161 -24.42 26.33 38.81
N VAL A 162 -24.10 26.38 37.52
CA VAL A 162 -24.93 27.00 36.49
C VAL A 162 -25.96 25.99 35.96
N GLY A 163 -25.60 24.71 35.94
CA GLY A 163 -26.31 23.61 35.28
C GLY A 163 -27.37 22.87 36.09
N GLY A 164 -27.22 22.79 37.42
CA GLY A 164 -28.14 22.03 38.27
C GLY A 164 -28.26 20.55 37.88
N ILE A 165 -27.20 19.75 38.08
CA ILE A 165 -27.26 18.30 37.83
C ILE A 165 -28.34 17.66 38.72
N SER A 166 -29.30 16.97 38.10
CA SER A 166 -30.39 16.26 38.76
C SER A 166 -29.99 14.80 38.98
N GLY A 167 -29.64 14.40 40.21
CA GLY A 167 -29.25 13.03 40.55
C GLY A 167 -27.95 12.94 41.39
N PRO A 168 -27.31 11.76 41.50
CA PRO A 168 -26.09 11.59 42.27
C PRO A 168 -24.90 12.23 41.54
N GLY A 169 -24.71 13.55 41.66
CA GLY A 169 -23.59 14.27 41.03
C GLY A 169 -22.21 13.71 41.38
N TRP A 170 -22.08 13.03 42.52
CA TRP A 170 -20.87 12.29 42.89
C TRP A 170 -20.54 11.13 41.94
N ALA A 171 -21.55 10.46 41.35
CA ALA A 171 -21.36 9.33 40.44
C ALA A 171 -20.80 9.78 39.09
N ILE A 172 -21.24 10.96 38.60
CA ILE A 172 -20.67 11.60 37.41
C ILE A 172 -19.21 11.97 37.68
N THR A 173 -18.95 12.70 38.77
CA THR A 173 -17.60 13.11 39.16
C THR A 173 -16.66 11.91 39.30
N LEU A 174 -17.14 10.81 39.91
CA LEU A 174 -16.37 9.59 40.08
C LEU A 174 -16.06 8.90 38.75
N THR A 175 -17.07 8.66 37.91
CA THR A 175 -16.89 7.91 36.65
C THR A 175 -16.08 8.70 35.62
N VAL A 176 -16.35 10.00 35.48
CA VAL A 176 -15.55 10.90 34.63
C VAL A 176 -14.13 11.06 35.17
N GLY A 177 -13.98 11.16 36.50
CA GLY A 177 -12.65 11.22 37.15
C GLY A 177 -11.82 9.96 36.92
N ILE A 178 -12.43 8.77 37.03
CA ILE A 178 -11.78 7.49 36.71
C ILE A 178 -11.38 7.43 35.24
N TRP A 179 -12.27 7.84 34.34
CA TRP A 179 -11.97 7.86 32.91
C TRP A 179 -10.83 8.83 32.59
N ALA A 180 -10.86 10.05 33.12
CA ALA A 180 -9.79 11.03 32.97
C ALA A 180 -8.45 10.53 33.55
N LEU A 181 -8.48 9.78 34.67
CA LEU A 181 -7.29 9.18 35.24
C LEU A 181 -6.70 8.11 34.32
N LEU A 182 -7.53 7.22 33.77
CA LEU A 182 -7.07 6.17 32.84
C LEU A 182 -6.49 6.76 31.55
N MET A 183 -7.14 7.80 31.02
CA MET A 183 -6.62 8.57 29.88
C MET A 183 -5.26 9.19 30.21
N GLY A 184 -5.13 9.78 31.40
CA GLY A 184 -3.88 10.37 31.87
C GLY A 184 -2.77 9.36 32.03
N LEU A 185 -3.04 8.26 32.75
CA LEU A 185 -2.08 7.18 32.96
C LEU A 185 -1.61 6.60 31.61
N ARG A 186 -2.51 6.44 30.65
CA ARG A 186 -2.18 6.00 29.28
C ARG A 186 -1.27 6.99 28.57
N GLY A 187 -1.67 8.26 28.51
CA GLY A 187 -0.93 9.30 27.82
C GLY A 187 0.48 9.42 28.38
N ILE A 188 0.60 9.62 29.70
CA ILE A 188 1.88 9.84 30.38
C ILE A 188 2.79 8.61 30.29
N LEU A 189 2.27 7.40 30.52
CA LEU A 189 3.09 6.19 30.41
C LEU A 189 3.54 5.94 28.97
N TRP A 190 2.71 6.27 27.96
CA TRP A 190 3.12 6.18 26.56
C TRP A 190 4.23 7.17 26.21
N HIS A 191 4.16 8.41 26.69
CA HIS A 191 5.23 9.40 26.54
C HIS A 191 6.54 8.87 27.15
N GLN A 192 6.52 8.37 28.39
CA GLN A 192 7.72 7.77 29.00
C GLN A 192 8.28 6.60 28.19
N VAL A 193 7.43 5.74 27.60
CA VAL A 193 7.90 4.65 26.73
C VAL A 193 8.63 5.16 25.49
N GLY A 194 8.20 6.30 24.93
CA GLY A 194 8.89 6.98 23.84
C GLY A 194 10.24 7.57 24.26
N ASP A 195 10.32 8.07 25.50
CA ASP A 195 11.47 8.81 26.02
C ASP A 195 12.52 7.93 26.73
N ILE A 196 12.30 6.61 26.88
CA ILE A 196 13.21 5.70 27.60
C ILE A 196 14.70 5.88 27.24
N ALA A 197 15.03 5.98 25.95
CA ALA A 197 16.44 6.12 25.51
C ALA A 197 17.04 7.49 25.88
N HIS A 198 16.22 8.53 25.94
CA HIS A 198 16.61 9.85 26.41
C HIS A 198 16.76 9.85 27.94
N ASP A 199 15.77 9.32 28.66
CA ASP A 199 15.75 9.21 30.11
C ASP A 199 16.95 8.42 30.65
N GLN A 200 17.31 7.32 29.98
CA GLN A 200 18.49 6.52 30.34
C GLN A 200 19.79 7.32 30.20
N ARG A 201 19.94 8.12 29.12
CA ARG A 201 21.12 8.99 28.92
C ARG A 201 21.20 10.10 29.95
N ALA A 202 20.05 10.62 30.39
CA ALA A 202 19.95 11.65 31.43
C ALA A 202 20.04 11.09 32.87
N GLY A 203 20.18 9.77 33.04
CA GLY A 203 20.24 9.11 34.34
C GLY A 203 18.92 9.14 35.14
N LEU A 204 17.79 9.31 34.45
CA LEU A 204 16.46 9.43 35.06
C LEU A 204 15.82 8.06 35.34
N SER A 205 15.21 7.92 36.52
CA SER A 205 14.58 6.68 36.99
C SER A 205 13.05 6.73 36.86
N THR A 206 12.56 6.94 35.64
CA THR A 206 11.11 6.95 35.32
C THR A 206 10.49 5.55 35.47
N LEU A 207 9.15 5.47 35.47
CA LEU A 207 8.47 4.17 35.61
C LEU A 207 8.82 3.26 34.42
N ALA A 208 8.81 3.83 33.21
CA ALA A 208 9.09 3.09 31.99
C ALA A 208 10.55 2.59 31.91
N THR A 209 11.54 3.32 32.44
CA THR A 209 12.93 2.82 32.54
C THR A 209 13.09 1.71 33.58
N LYS A 210 12.29 1.73 34.66
CA LYS A 210 12.33 0.67 35.70
C LYS A 210 11.71 -0.65 35.25
N ILE A 211 10.54 -0.63 34.61
CA ILE A 211 9.81 -1.86 34.23
C ILE A 211 10.09 -2.30 32.79
N GLY A 212 10.68 -1.43 31.97
CA GLY A 212 11.06 -1.68 30.59
C GLY A 212 9.93 -1.54 29.57
N VAL A 213 10.31 -1.41 28.29
CA VAL A 213 9.40 -1.17 27.15
C VAL A 213 8.32 -2.25 27.02
N THR A 214 8.70 -3.52 27.11
CA THR A 214 7.80 -4.66 26.88
C THR A 214 6.69 -4.74 27.92
N HIS A 215 7.03 -4.60 29.21
CA HIS A 215 6.03 -4.58 30.29
C HIS A 215 5.15 -3.34 30.24
N SER A 216 5.75 -2.16 30.00
CA SER A 216 4.99 -0.92 29.84
C SER A 216 3.95 -1.02 28.73
N ARG A 217 4.33 -1.58 27.57
CA ARG A 217 3.38 -1.82 26.45
C ARG A 217 2.31 -2.85 26.80
N ARG A 218 2.60 -3.88 27.60
CA ARG A 218 1.58 -4.85 28.04
C ARG A 218 0.55 -4.19 28.97
N ILE A 219 1.01 -3.42 29.95
CA ILE A 219 0.15 -2.66 30.88
C ILE A 219 -0.75 -1.70 30.10
N LEU A 220 -0.15 -0.87 29.22
CA LEU A 220 -0.89 0.04 28.35
C LEU A 220 -1.93 -0.69 27.50
N GLY A 221 -1.58 -1.84 26.92
CA GLY A 221 -2.49 -2.62 26.09
C GLY A 221 -3.71 -3.19 26.84
N VAL A 222 -3.61 -3.45 28.14
CA VAL A 222 -4.75 -3.86 28.99
C VAL A 222 -5.53 -2.63 29.47
N MET A 223 -4.82 -1.59 29.91
CA MET A 223 -5.41 -0.35 30.41
C MET A 223 -6.34 0.31 29.39
N VAL A 224 -5.99 0.30 28.11
CA VAL A 224 -6.86 0.84 27.04
C VAL A 224 -8.22 0.14 26.97
N ILE A 225 -8.28 -1.17 27.24
CA ILE A 225 -9.55 -1.92 27.27
C ILE A 225 -10.40 -1.46 28.46
N ILE A 226 -9.76 -1.28 29.62
CA ILE A 226 -10.41 -0.79 30.84
C ILE A 226 -10.89 0.64 30.64
N GLU A 227 -10.08 1.51 30.02
CA GLU A 227 -10.43 2.89 29.67
C GLU A 227 -11.62 2.94 28.72
N PHE A 228 -11.67 2.07 27.71
CA PHE A 228 -12.82 1.98 26.80
C PHE A 228 -14.11 1.63 27.56
N ALA A 229 -14.06 0.65 28.47
CA ALA A 229 -15.21 0.30 29.31
C ALA A 229 -15.60 1.44 30.27
N ALA A 230 -14.62 2.11 30.88
CA ALA A 230 -14.84 3.26 31.75
C ALA A 230 -15.46 4.45 31.01
N ALA A 231 -15.02 4.71 29.77
CA ALA A 231 -15.59 5.73 28.90
C ALA A 231 -17.07 5.44 28.59
N ALA A 232 -17.39 4.20 28.20
CA ALA A 232 -18.77 3.79 27.94
C ALA A 232 -19.65 3.93 29.19
N LEU A 233 -19.15 3.51 30.36
CA LEU A 233 -19.86 3.67 31.63
C LEU A 233 -20.06 5.15 31.98
N ALA A 234 -19.04 5.99 31.83
CA ALA A 234 -19.12 7.42 32.08
C ALA A 234 -20.18 8.08 31.18
N LEU A 235 -20.24 7.75 29.89
CA LEU A 235 -21.29 8.26 28.99
C LEU A 235 -22.70 7.85 29.45
N ILE A 236 -22.89 6.62 29.92
CA ILE A 236 -24.18 6.14 30.44
C ILE A 236 -24.56 6.90 31.73
N VAL A 237 -23.63 7.04 32.67
CA VAL A 237 -23.89 7.71 33.95
C VAL A 237 -24.12 9.22 33.75
N VAL A 238 -23.35 9.87 32.87
CA VAL A 238 -23.59 11.27 32.48
C VAL A 238 -24.96 11.39 31.83
N ALA A 239 -25.31 10.53 30.87
CA ALA A 239 -26.63 10.55 30.23
C ALA A 239 -27.78 10.43 31.24
N GLN A 240 -27.65 9.54 32.22
CA GLN A 240 -28.65 9.37 33.28
C GLN A 240 -28.75 10.58 34.20
N GLY A 241 -27.62 11.12 34.68
CA GLY A 241 -27.63 12.25 35.61
C GLY A 241 -27.86 13.62 34.96
N THR A 242 -27.75 13.71 33.63
CA THR A 242 -28.05 14.95 32.87
C THR A 242 -29.38 14.89 32.12
N GLY A 243 -29.97 13.70 31.96
CA GLY A 243 -31.14 13.48 31.09
C GLY A 243 -30.81 13.34 29.59
N GLU A 244 -29.53 13.42 29.22
CA GLU A 244 -29.05 13.40 27.83
C GLU A 244 -28.89 11.98 27.27
N SER A 245 -30.01 11.28 27.03
CA SER A 245 -30.03 9.90 26.53
C SER A 245 -29.35 9.69 25.16
N TRP A 246 -29.06 10.76 24.42
CA TRP A 246 -28.35 10.70 23.15
C TRP A 246 -26.87 10.35 23.30
N LEU A 247 -26.25 10.59 24.47
CA LEU A 247 -24.80 10.42 24.67
C LEU A 247 -24.29 8.99 24.39
N PRO A 248 -24.90 7.91 24.93
CA PRO A 248 -24.45 6.55 24.64
C PRO A 248 -24.71 6.15 23.19
N VAL A 249 -25.81 6.63 22.59
CA VAL A 249 -26.15 6.37 21.18
C VAL A 249 -25.13 7.05 20.27
N PHE A 250 -24.74 8.29 20.58
CA PHE A 250 -23.68 9.01 19.87
C PHE A 250 -22.33 8.31 20.01
N GLY A 251 -21.97 7.84 21.20
CA GLY A 251 -20.76 7.05 21.43
C GLY A 251 -20.73 5.77 20.57
N LEU A 252 -21.84 5.03 20.51
CA LEU A 252 -21.97 3.84 19.66
C LEU A 252 -21.88 4.20 18.17
N GLY A 253 -22.60 5.24 17.74
CA GLY A 253 -22.56 5.73 16.36
C GLY A 253 -21.15 6.15 15.93
N TYR A 254 -20.41 6.82 16.81
CA TYR A 254 -19.00 7.14 16.60
C TYR A 254 -18.14 5.89 16.41
N VAL A 255 -18.28 4.88 17.29
CA VAL A 255 -17.51 3.62 17.17
C VAL A 255 -17.80 2.93 15.83
N LEU A 256 -19.06 2.83 15.45
CA LEU A 256 -19.47 2.25 14.17
C LEU A 256 -18.91 3.03 12.98
N TYR A 257 -18.97 4.36 13.05
CA TYR A 257 -18.41 5.24 12.04
C TYR A 257 -16.89 5.08 11.90
N ARG A 258 -16.14 4.99 13.01
CA ARG A 258 -14.69 4.76 12.97
C ARG A 258 -14.34 3.40 12.39
N ILE A 259 -15.10 2.36 12.72
CA ILE A 259 -14.92 1.04 12.09
C ILE A 259 -15.15 1.13 10.58
N PHE A 260 -16.21 1.81 10.14
CA PHE A 260 -16.47 2.05 8.71
C PHE A 260 -15.31 2.81 8.05
N GLN A 261 -14.88 3.93 8.63
CA GLN A 261 -13.79 4.75 8.11
C GLN A 261 -12.50 3.92 7.93
N MET A 262 -12.12 3.14 8.94
CA MET A 262 -10.92 2.29 8.91
C MET A 262 -11.02 1.11 7.94
N SER A 263 -12.23 0.59 7.72
CA SER A 263 -12.44 -0.61 6.89
C SER A 263 -12.70 -0.29 5.42
N VAL A 264 -13.21 0.92 5.13
CA VAL A 264 -13.71 1.30 3.81
C VAL A 264 -12.97 2.51 3.25
N LEU A 265 -12.79 3.56 4.05
CA LEU A 265 -12.27 4.84 3.57
C LEU A 265 -10.74 4.85 3.53
N TRP A 266 -10.07 4.19 4.47
CA TRP A 266 -8.61 4.11 4.49
C TRP A 266 -8.06 3.25 3.35
N SER A 267 -6.92 3.65 2.79
CA SER A 267 -6.26 2.97 1.67
C SER A 267 -5.73 1.58 2.07
N GLU A 268 -5.27 1.44 3.31
CA GLU A 268 -4.86 0.17 3.90
C GLU A 268 -5.87 -0.22 4.98
N PRO A 269 -6.68 -1.27 4.76
CA PRO A 269 -7.65 -1.71 5.75
C PRO A 269 -6.93 -2.24 6.99
N VAL A 270 -7.37 -1.78 8.17
CA VAL A 270 -6.80 -2.23 9.42
C VAL A 270 -7.11 -3.71 9.65
N HIS A 271 -6.06 -4.53 9.70
CA HIS A 271 -6.22 -5.94 10.03
C HIS A 271 -6.67 -6.10 11.49
N LEU A 272 -7.88 -6.61 11.71
CA LEU A 272 -8.42 -6.91 13.06
C LEU A 272 -7.48 -7.80 13.91
N ARG A 273 -6.64 -8.60 13.25
CA ARG A 273 -5.58 -9.39 13.92
C ARG A 273 -4.59 -8.54 14.70
N SER A 274 -4.37 -7.28 14.30
CA SER A 274 -3.50 -6.34 15.01
C SER A 274 -3.95 -6.05 16.45
N LEU A 275 -5.26 -6.15 16.75
CA LEU A 275 -5.81 -5.99 18.10
C LEU A 275 -5.44 -7.14 19.05
N ARG A 276 -4.92 -8.26 18.55
CA ARG A 276 -4.42 -9.37 19.39
C ARG A 276 -3.14 -9.01 20.14
N HIS A 277 -2.38 -8.04 19.65
CA HIS A 277 -1.12 -7.61 20.27
C HIS A 277 -1.29 -6.25 20.95
N SER A 278 -0.57 -6.05 22.06
CA SER A 278 -0.68 -4.82 22.87
C SER A 278 -0.39 -3.54 22.08
N GLY A 279 0.56 -3.57 21.15
CA GLY A 279 0.89 -2.42 20.30
C GLY A 279 -0.27 -2.00 19.39
N GLY A 280 -1.01 -2.95 18.83
CA GLY A 280 -2.20 -2.66 18.04
C GLY A 280 -3.33 -2.09 18.90
N ARG A 281 -3.58 -2.66 20.08
CA ARG A 281 -4.59 -2.12 21.01
C ARG A 281 -4.31 -0.66 21.40
N ILE A 282 -3.07 -0.33 21.75
CA ILE A 282 -2.67 1.03 22.12
C ILE A 282 -2.92 2.00 20.96
N ARG A 283 -2.44 1.65 19.76
CA ARG A 283 -2.59 2.48 18.57
C ARG A 283 -4.05 2.68 18.21
N PHE A 284 -4.81 1.60 18.07
CA PHE A 284 -6.16 1.66 17.51
C PHE A 284 -7.22 2.06 18.54
N LEU A 285 -7.30 1.36 19.66
CA LEU A 285 -8.32 1.65 20.67
C LEU A 285 -7.97 2.94 21.44
N GLY A 286 -6.69 3.13 21.79
CA GLY A 286 -6.24 4.31 22.54
C GLY A 286 -6.25 5.58 21.69
N PHE A 287 -5.36 5.65 20.70
CA PHE A 287 -5.15 6.89 19.95
C PHE A 287 -6.17 7.12 18.84
N VAL A 288 -6.44 6.11 18.01
CA VAL A 288 -7.34 6.28 16.84
C VAL A 288 -8.82 6.36 17.25
N LEU A 289 -9.20 5.79 18.39
CA LEU A 289 -10.60 5.74 18.83
C LEU A 289 -10.85 6.61 20.06
N LEU A 290 -10.21 6.36 21.21
CA LEU A 290 -10.52 7.09 22.45
C LEU A 290 -10.08 8.56 22.41
N ASN A 291 -8.84 8.88 21.99
CA ASN A 291 -8.38 10.27 21.89
C ASN A 291 -9.23 11.06 20.90
N GLU A 292 -9.39 10.55 19.68
CA GLU A 292 -10.21 11.17 18.65
C GLU A 292 -11.63 11.47 19.14
N PHE A 293 -12.24 10.56 19.90
CA PHE A 293 -13.56 10.78 20.46
C PHE A 293 -13.59 11.98 21.40
N VAL A 294 -12.68 12.04 22.37
CA VAL A 294 -12.71 13.05 23.43
C VAL A 294 -12.16 14.40 22.96
N GLU A 295 -11.17 14.39 22.07
CA GLU A 295 -10.51 15.60 21.58
C GLU A 295 -11.31 16.27 20.46
N LYS A 296 -12.00 15.50 19.59
CA LYS A 296 -12.64 16.07 18.40
C LYS A 296 -14.16 15.93 18.33
N TRP A 297 -14.70 14.79 18.76
CA TRP A 297 -16.12 14.47 18.56
C TRP A 297 -17.01 14.93 19.72
N LEU A 298 -16.66 14.55 20.95
CA LEU A 298 -17.43 14.83 22.15
C LEU A 298 -17.60 16.34 22.43
N PRO A 299 -16.55 17.19 22.32
CA PRO A 299 -16.69 18.63 22.58
C PRO A 299 -17.58 19.31 21.55
N LEU A 300 -17.44 18.95 20.26
CA LEU A 300 -18.28 19.48 19.20
C LEU A 300 -19.74 19.04 19.37
N ALA A 301 -19.98 17.77 19.70
CA ALA A 301 -21.33 17.26 19.95
C ALA A 301 -21.99 17.94 21.15
N ALA A 302 -21.25 18.12 22.26
CA ALA A 302 -21.74 18.84 23.44
C ALA A 302 -22.07 20.31 23.11
N LEU A 303 -21.18 21.01 22.40
CA LEU A 303 -21.40 22.40 21.98
C LEU A 303 -22.62 22.54 21.06
N ILE A 304 -22.81 21.62 20.12
CA ILE A 304 -24.01 21.60 19.26
C ILE A 304 -25.26 21.35 20.12
N ALA A 305 -25.21 20.38 21.04
CA ALA A 305 -26.35 20.06 21.89
C ALA A 305 -26.81 21.26 22.73
N ILE A 306 -25.88 22.02 23.31
CA ILE A 306 -26.24 23.25 24.05
C ILE A 306 -26.67 24.38 23.11
N ALA A 307 -26.08 24.51 21.92
CA ALA A 307 -26.45 25.55 20.94
C ALA A 307 -27.84 25.35 20.34
N LEU A 308 -28.34 24.11 20.31
CA LEU A 308 -29.73 23.82 19.97
C LEU A 308 -30.71 24.32 21.04
N ARG A 309 -30.29 24.44 22.29
CA ARG A 309 -31.09 25.01 23.40
C ARG A 309 -30.91 26.52 23.53
N LEU A 310 -29.68 26.98 23.35
CA LEU A 310 -29.26 28.38 23.52
C LEU A 310 -28.64 28.88 22.22
N PRO A 311 -29.40 29.57 21.34
CA PRO A 311 -28.91 29.98 20.02
C PRO A 311 -27.62 30.80 20.03
N LEU A 312 -27.35 31.57 21.09
CA LEU A 312 -26.11 32.34 21.24
C LEU A 312 -24.86 31.43 21.27
N MET A 313 -24.98 30.18 21.73
CA MET A 313 -23.86 29.25 21.78
C MET A 313 -23.40 28.77 20.41
N TRP A 314 -24.11 29.09 19.31
CA TRP A 314 -23.57 28.91 17.96
C TRP A 314 -22.29 29.71 17.71
N PHE A 315 -22.09 30.85 18.40
CA PHE A 315 -20.80 31.56 18.37
C PHE A 315 -19.67 30.71 18.95
N ALA A 316 -19.92 29.95 20.02
CA ALA A 316 -18.95 29.03 20.59
C ALA A 316 -18.64 27.87 19.63
N VAL A 317 -19.66 27.33 18.93
CA VAL A 317 -19.47 26.30 17.89
C VAL A 317 -18.59 26.85 16.76
N LEU A 318 -18.89 28.04 16.23
CA LEU A 318 -18.09 28.65 15.16
C LEU A 318 -16.65 28.91 15.60
N LEU A 319 -16.47 29.43 16.82
CA LEU A 319 -15.14 29.64 17.39
C LEU A 319 -14.38 28.32 17.52
N TYR A 320 -15.03 27.25 18.00
CA TYR A 320 -14.44 25.93 18.12
C TYR A 320 -13.99 25.38 16.76
N LEU A 321 -14.85 25.47 15.74
CA LEU A 321 -14.54 24.99 14.38
C LEU A 321 -13.35 25.70 13.74
N VAL A 322 -13.09 26.96 14.13
CA VAL A 322 -11.96 27.76 13.64
C VAL A 322 -10.68 27.52 14.44
N LEU A 323 -10.79 27.34 15.77
CA LEU A 323 -9.63 27.28 16.67
C LEU A 323 -9.04 25.88 16.88
N PHE A 324 -9.83 24.83 16.67
CA PHE A 324 -9.43 23.45 16.98
C PHE A 324 -9.57 22.53 15.77
N ASP A 325 -8.68 21.55 15.70
CA ASP A 325 -8.88 20.39 14.83
C ASP A 325 -10.09 19.60 15.32
N ASN A 326 -11.07 19.38 14.43
CA ASN A 326 -12.38 18.86 14.82
C ASN A 326 -12.95 17.86 13.81
N ALA A 327 -13.92 17.08 14.29
CA ALA A 327 -14.55 16.00 13.54
C ALA A 327 -15.26 16.46 12.26
N ALA A 328 -15.90 17.64 12.26
CA ALA A 328 -16.65 18.13 11.10
C ALA A 328 -15.72 18.51 9.94
N VAL A 329 -14.61 19.19 10.23
CA VAL A 329 -13.62 19.54 9.21
C VAL A 329 -12.95 18.30 8.64
N GLU A 330 -12.61 17.32 9.49
CA GLU A 330 -12.04 16.04 9.06
C GLU A 330 -13.02 15.27 8.15
N PHE A 331 -14.27 15.12 8.57
CA PHE A 331 -15.32 14.45 7.82
C PHE A 331 -15.54 15.07 6.43
N LEU A 332 -15.73 16.39 6.37
CA LEU A 332 -16.05 17.10 5.13
C LEU A 332 -14.88 17.12 4.14
N ARG A 333 -13.64 17.31 4.64
CA ARG A 333 -12.47 17.46 3.75
C ARG A 333 -11.83 16.14 3.36
N ARG A 334 -11.87 15.12 4.22
CA ARG A 334 -11.16 13.85 4.00
C ARG A 334 -12.13 12.73 3.66
N ASP A 335 -13.09 12.48 4.55
CA ASP A 335 -13.91 11.27 4.44
C ASP A 335 -14.93 11.35 3.30
N LEU A 336 -15.62 12.48 3.17
CA LEU A 336 -16.58 12.70 2.07
C LEU A 336 -15.89 12.65 0.70
N ALA A 337 -14.68 13.21 0.60
CA ALA A 337 -13.87 13.18 -0.62
C ALA A 337 -13.35 11.77 -0.96
N ALA A 338 -13.17 10.90 0.05
CA ALA A 338 -12.67 9.53 -0.14
C ALA A 338 -13.76 8.53 -0.55
N LEU A 339 -15.05 8.85 -0.36
CA LEU A 339 -16.16 7.92 -0.66
C LEU A 339 -16.18 7.39 -2.09
N PRO A 340 -16.02 8.22 -3.16
CA PRO A 340 -16.04 7.71 -4.53
C PRO A 340 -14.92 6.71 -4.80
N ASP A 341 -13.72 6.97 -4.29
CA ASP A 341 -12.58 6.06 -4.43
C ASP A 341 -12.81 4.76 -3.63
N ALA A 342 -13.31 4.87 -2.40
CA ALA A 342 -13.66 3.72 -1.58
C ALA A 342 -14.70 2.81 -2.26
N MET A 343 -15.73 3.39 -2.88
CA MET A 343 -16.73 2.63 -3.66
C MET A 343 -16.11 1.90 -4.85
N ASN A 344 -15.21 2.57 -5.58
CA ASN A 344 -14.48 1.94 -6.70
C ASN A 344 -13.60 0.79 -6.21
N ARG A 345 -12.88 0.96 -5.10
CA ARG A 345 -12.05 -0.10 -4.49
C ARG A 345 -12.89 -1.31 -4.06
N ILE A 346 -14.05 -1.08 -3.43
CA ILE A 346 -14.97 -2.16 -3.04
C ILE A 346 -15.49 -2.90 -4.28
N ALA A 347 -15.91 -2.18 -5.31
CA ALA A 347 -16.39 -2.78 -6.55
C ALA A 347 -15.29 -3.61 -7.24
N HIS A 348 -14.07 -3.07 -7.30
CA HIS A 348 -12.89 -3.75 -7.82
C HIS A 348 -12.55 -5.02 -7.04
N GLU A 349 -12.54 -4.96 -5.71
CA GLU A 349 -12.26 -6.11 -4.85
C GLU A 349 -13.35 -7.18 -4.98
N ARG A 350 -14.63 -6.80 -5.06
CA ARG A 350 -15.74 -7.74 -5.32
C ARG A 350 -15.58 -8.45 -6.66
N LYS A 351 -15.26 -7.70 -7.72
CA LYS A 351 -15.05 -8.26 -9.06
C LYS A 351 -13.82 -9.18 -9.08
N SER A 352 -12.72 -8.75 -8.48
CA SER A 352 -11.50 -9.56 -8.36
C SER A 352 -11.77 -10.88 -7.62
N ARG A 353 -12.51 -10.85 -6.51
CA ARG A 353 -12.91 -12.08 -5.79
C ARG A 353 -13.79 -13.00 -6.62
N ALA A 354 -14.71 -12.45 -7.41
CA ALA A 354 -15.53 -13.24 -8.32
C ALA A 354 -14.66 -13.94 -9.38
N ASN A 355 -13.75 -13.19 -10.02
CA ASN A 355 -12.81 -13.72 -11.01
C ASN A 355 -11.89 -14.80 -10.42
N ILE A 356 -11.36 -14.59 -9.21
CA ILE A 356 -10.53 -15.59 -8.49
C ILE A 356 -11.31 -16.88 -8.28
N ARG A 357 -12.57 -16.79 -7.82
CA ARG A 357 -13.42 -17.97 -7.63
C ARG A 357 -13.71 -18.69 -8.95
N GLN A 358 -13.96 -17.94 -10.02
CA GLN A 358 -14.23 -18.50 -11.35
C GLN A 358 -13.03 -19.26 -11.89
N VAL A 359 -11.83 -18.66 -11.86
CA VAL A 359 -10.59 -19.31 -12.31
C VAL A 359 -10.30 -20.56 -11.47
N ALA A 360 -10.42 -20.46 -10.14
CA ALA A 360 -10.20 -21.60 -9.25
C ALA A 360 -11.19 -22.75 -9.51
N ALA A 361 -12.47 -22.44 -9.74
CA ALA A 361 -13.48 -23.45 -10.08
C ALA A 361 -13.20 -24.09 -11.45
N ALA A 362 -12.84 -23.30 -12.46
CA ALA A 362 -12.50 -23.80 -13.78
C ALA A 362 -11.29 -24.73 -13.76
N ARG A 363 -10.19 -24.33 -13.12
CA ARG A 363 -9.00 -25.19 -12.95
C ARG A 363 -9.33 -26.49 -12.22
N LYS A 364 -10.08 -26.42 -11.12
CA LYS A 364 -10.48 -27.62 -10.36
C LYS A 364 -11.30 -28.58 -11.23
N ALA A 365 -12.22 -28.06 -12.05
CA ALA A 365 -13.00 -28.87 -12.98
C ALA A 365 -12.11 -29.51 -14.07
N LEU A 366 -11.14 -28.77 -14.60
CA LEU A 366 -10.19 -29.28 -15.60
C LEU A 366 -9.29 -30.39 -15.03
N VAL A 367 -8.74 -30.21 -13.83
CA VAL A 367 -7.93 -31.25 -13.16
C VAL A 367 -8.78 -32.48 -12.84
N ALA A 368 -10.03 -32.30 -12.41
CA ALA A 368 -10.94 -33.41 -12.15
C ALA A 368 -11.34 -34.19 -13.42
N ALA A 369 -11.25 -33.58 -14.61
CA ALA A 369 -11.51 -34.27 -15.87
C ALA A 369 -10.39 -35.24 -16.25
N GLY A 370 -9.20 -35.11 -15.65
CA GLY A 370 -8.05 -35.97 -15.92
C GLY A 370 -7.32 -35.62 -17.23
N PRO A 371 -6.35 -36.44 -17.65
CA PRO A 371 -5.57 -36.22 -18.87
C PRO A 371 -6.43 -36.29 -20.14
N ALA A 372 -5.96 -35.65 -21.20
CA ALA A 372 -6.58 -35.80 -22.52
C ALA A 372 -6.30 -37.21 -23.07
N SER A 373 -7.20 -37.74 -23.91
CA SER A 373 -6.97 -39.03 -24.55
C SER A 373 -5.84 -38.93 -25.59
N VAL A 374 -4.80 -39.74 -25.43
CA VAL A 374 -3.70 -39.86 -26.41
C VAL A 374 -3.80 -41.16 -27.20
N THR A 375 -3.19 -41.20 -28.38
CA THR A 375 -3.10 -42.43 -29.17
C THR A 375 -2.13 -43.42 -28.52
N ALA A 376 -2.32 -44.72 -28.78
CA ALA A 376 -1.41 -45.75 -28.30
C ALA A 376 0.04 -45.56 -28.80
N GLU A 377 0.22 -44.92 -29.95
CA GLU A 377 1.54 -44.58 -30.47
C GLU A 377 2.24 -43.53 -29.59
N ILE A 378 1.56 -42.41 -29.28
CA ILE A 378 2.10 -41.36 -28.40
C ILE A 378 2.38 -41.95 -27.01
N GLN A 379 1.43 -42.72 -26.47
CA GLN A 379 1.54 -43.35 -25.15
C GLN A 379 2.79 -44.23 -25.00
N ASN A 380 3.18 -44.95 -26.06
CA ASN A 380 4.31 -45.88 -26.01
C ASN A 380 5.66 -45.22 -26.34
N ARG A 381 5.66 -44.11 -27.08
CA ARG A 381 6.89 -43.47 -27.60
C ARG A 381 7.33 -42.24 -26.83
N CYS A 382 6.39 -41.52 -26.20
CA CYS A 382 6.62 -40.20 -25.63
C CYS A 382 6.69 -40.27 -24.10
N ARG A 383 7.66 -39.55 -23.52
CA ARG A 383 7.86 -39.50 -22.06
C ARG A 383 8.25 -38.11 -21.59
N TRP A 384 7.92 -37.80 -20.35
CA TRP A 384 8.40 -36.60 -19.66
C TRP A 384 9.69 -36.90 -18.92
N VAL A 385 10.61 -35.95 -18.92
CA VAL A 385 11.84 -36.06 -18.14
C VAL A 385 12.17 -34.77 -17.42
N PHE A 386 12.50 -34.89 -16.13
CA PHE A 386 13.06 -33.82 -15.32
C PHE A 386 14.52 -34.12 -14.98
N VAL A 387 15.27 -33.06 -14.67
CA VAL A 387 16.60 -33.15 -14.07
C VAL A 387 16.56 -32.43 -12.73
N VAL A 388 17.07 -33.07 -11.68
CA VAL A 388 17.18 -32.45 -10.36
C VAL A 388 18.50 -32.85 -9.70
N CYS A 389 19.21 -31.88 -9.12
CA CYS A 389 20.41 -32.10 -8.30
C CYS A 389 20.53 -30.96 -7.28
N GLY A 390 21.02 -31.26 -6.08
CA GLY A 390 21.49 -30.26 -5.11
C GLY A 390 20.60 -30.06 -3.88
N PRO A 391 20.37 -28.81 -3.41
CA PRO A 391 19.69 -28.53 -2.15
C PRO A 391 18.22 -28.97 -2.12
N GLU A 392 17.69 -29.15 -0.91
CA GLU A 392 16.29 -29.57 -0.63
C GLU A 392 15.27 -28.77 -1.46
N MET A 393 15.49 -27.47 -1.65
CA MET A 393 14.66 -26.59 -2.48
C MET A 393 14.37 -27.15 -3.88
N HIS A 394 15.36 -27.72 -4.57
CA HIS A 394 15.18 -28.24 -5.93
C HIS A 394 14.35 -29.52 -5.95
N THR A 395 14.55 -30.41 -4.96
CA THR A 395 13.74 -31.62 -4.80
C THR A 395 12.30 -31.32 -4.40
N GLU A 396 12.07 -30.30 -3.57
CA GLU A 396 10.72 -29.84 -3.20
C GLU A 396 9.99 -29.19 -4.39
N THR A 397 10.72 -28.38 -5.17
CA THR A 397 10.19 -27.77 -6.40
C THR A 397 9.78 -28.83 -7.42
N LEU A 398 10.62 -29.86 -7.64
CA LEU A 398 10.27 -31.03 -8.46
C LEU A 398 9.01 -31.73 -7.96
N ARG A 399 8.88 -31.97 -6.65
CA ARG A 399 7.67 -32.61 -6.08
C ARG A 399 6.42 -31.81 -6.43
N THR A 400 6.49 -30.48 -6.33
CA THR A 400 5.38 -29.60 -6.73
C THR A 400 5.06 -29.73 -8.22
N ALA A 401 6.07 -29.74 -9.11
CA ALA A 401 5.88 -29.94 -10.54
C ALA A 401 5.21 -31.28 -10.88
N VAL A 402 5.72 -32.39 -10.33
CA VAL A 402 5.17 -33.74 -10.53
C VAL A 402 3.72 -33.83 -10.03
N ARG A 403 3.43 -33.25 -8.85
CA ARG A 403 2.06 -33.20 -8.29
C ARG A 403 1.07 -32.50 -9.21
N HIS A 404 1.53 -31.50 -9.95
CA HIS A 404 0.71 -30.77 -10.93
C HIS A 404 0.61 -31.48 -12.29
N LEU A 405 1.69 -32.13 -12.73
CA LEU A 405 1.72 -32.86 -14.00
C LEU A 405 0.93 -34.17 -13.94
N GLY A 406 1.11 -34.98 -12.89
CA GLY A 406 0.56 -36.33 -12.76
C GLY A 406 -0.94 -36.46 -13.06
N PRO A 407 -1.83 -35.63 -12.48
CA PRO A 407 -3.26 -35.69 -12.76
C PRO A 407 -3.66 -35.31 -14.20
N LEU A 408 -2.75 -34.72 -14.96
CA LEU A 408 -3.00 -34.11 -16.28
C LEU A 408 -2.25 -34.79 -17.43
N THR A 409 -1.42 -35.80 -17.13
CA THR A 409 -0.73 -36.62 -18.13
C THR A 409 -1.09 -38.09 -18.00
N SER A 410 -1.18 -38.81 -19.12
CA SER A 410 -1.15 -40.28 -19.12
C SER A 410 0.24 -40.86 -19.39
N LEU A 411 1.21 -40.04 -19.82
CA LEU A 411 2.57 -40.48 -20.15
C LEU A 411 3.45 -40.66 -18.90
N GLU A 412 4.47 -41.50 -19.03
CA GLU A 412 5.43 -41.74 -17.95
C GLU A 412 6.25 -40.48 -17.62
N ILE A 413 6.52 -40.30 -16.32
CA ILE A 413 7.36 -39.22 -15.79
C ILE A 413 8.67 -39.82 -15.27
N TRP A 414 9.78 -39.40 -15.86
CA TRP A 414 11.12 -39.85 -15.52
C TRP A 414 11.92 -38.71 -14.88
N VAL A 415 12.84 -39.05 -13.99
CA VAL A 415 13.73 -38.08 -13.34
C VAL A 415 15.17 -38.56 -13.44
N ILE A 416 16.06 -37.70 -13.91
CA ILE A 416 17.50 -37.91 -13.86
C ILE A 416 18.06 -37.09 -12.70
N THR A 417 18.90 -37.72 -11.89
CA THR A 417 19.52 -37.08 -10.73
C THR A 417 20.92 -37.63 -10.51
N ASP A 418 21.72 -36.89 -9.75
CA ASP A 418 22.88 -37.41 -9.03
C ASP A 418 22.52 -37.51 -7.54
N SER A 419 22.23 -38.72 -7.08
CA SER A 419 21.75 -38.95 -5.71
C SER A 419 22.78 -38.54 -4.66
N THR A 420 24.07 -38.52 -5.00
CA THR A 420 25.15 -38.14 -4.09
C THR A 420 25.18 -36.63 -3.80
N ARG A 421 24.58 -35.82 -4.68
CA ARG A 421 24.49 -34.36 -4.54
C ARG A 421 23.24 -33.89 -3.82
N ASN A 422 22.24 -34.76 -3.70
CA ASN A 422 20.98 -34.36 -3.11
C ASN A 422 21.04 -34.39 -1.59
N VAL A 423 20.63 -33.29 -0.96
CA VAL A 423 20.47 -33.24 0.50
C VAL A 423 19.39 -34.23 0.97
N ARG A 424 18.36 -34.46 0.14
CA ARG A 424 17.31 -35.45 0.37
C ARG A 424 17.11 -36.34 -0.85
N PRO A 425 16.82 -37.64 -0.66
CA PRO A 425 16.44 -38.50 -1.79
C PRO A 425 15.26 -37.92 -2.58
N VAL A 426 15.27 -38.15 -3.89
CA VAL A 426 14.15 -37.81 -4.77
C VAL A 426 12.92 -38.60 -4.30
N ASP A 427 11.82 -37.89 -4.07
CA ASP A 427 10.52 -38.51 -3.80
C ASP A 427 10.03 -39.24 -5.05
N VAL A 428 9.59 -40.49 -4.90
CA VAL A 428 9.15 -41.33 -6.02
C VAL A 428 7.64 -41.27 -6.24
N GLU A 429 6.89 -40.56 -5.40
CA GLU A 429 5.44 -40.41 -5.58
C GLU A 429 5.12 -39.69 -6.92
N GLY A 430 4.39 -40.38 -7.80
CA GLY A 430 4.04 -39.87 -9.13
C GLY A 430 5.15 -39.97 -10.19
N ILE A 431 6.35 -40.41 -9.81
CA ILE A 431 7.48 -40.64 -10.73
C ILE A 431 7.55 -42.14 -11.07
N HIS A 432 7.69 -42.43 -12.37
CA HIS A 432 7.70 -43.79 -12.88
C HIS A 432 9.11 -44.38 -12.90
N THR A 433 10.14 -43.56 -13.12
CA THR A 433 11.53 -44.01 -13.20
C THR A 433 12.46 -42.91 -12.71
N VAL A 434 13.43 -43.30 -11.89
CA VAL A 434 14.54 -42.44 -11.45
C VAL A 434 15.83 -43.04 -12.00
N ILE A 435 16.61 -42.25 -12.73
CA ILE A 435 17.93 -42.63 -13.25
C ILE A 435 18.98 -41.87 -12.46
N ASP A 436 19.83 -42.61 -11.76
CA ASP A 436 20.94 -42.06 -11.01
C ASP A 436 22.19 -42.00 -11.89
N VAL A 437 22.74 -40.81 -12.09
CA VAL A 437 23.88 -40.52 -12.96
C VAL A 437 24.91 -39.73 -12.16
N ALA A 438 26.06 -40.35 -11.91
CA ALA A 438 27.19 -39.68 -11.29
C ALA A 438 27.70 -38.57 -12.21
N THR A 439 27.75 -37.35 -11.68
CA THR A 439 28.28 -36.17 -12.36
C THR A 439 29.73 -35.92 -11.95
N PRO A 440 30.54 -35.19 -12.74
CA PRO A 440 31.94 -34.92 -12.40
C PRO A 440 32.11 -34.22 -11.04
N ASP A 441 32.98 -34.78 -10.18
CA ASP A 441 33.18 -34.31 -8.79
C ASP A 441 33.57 -32.83 -8.65
N HIS A 442 34.20 -32.26 -9.67
CA HIS A 442 34.67 -30.87 -9.66
C HIS A 442 33.57 -29.84 -9.96
N PHE A 443 32.40 -30.29 -10.42
CA PHE A 443 31.26 -29.39 -10.62
C PHE A 443 30.55 -29.09 -9.31
N ASP A 444 30.08 -27.86 -9.15
CA ASP A 444 29.07 -27.54 -8.15
C ASP A 444 27.69 -28.09 -8.56
N ASP A 445 26.69 -28.00 -7.66
CA ASP A 445 25.36 -28.55 -7.90
C ASP A 445 24.65 -27.91 -9.12
N HIS A 446 24.92 -26.63 -9.37
CA HIS A 446 24.31 -25.90 -10.48
C HIS A 446 24.94 -26.31 -11.82
N GLN A 447 26.26 -26.41 -11.88
CA GLN A 447 27.01 -26.93 -13.02
C GLN A 447 26.64 -28.38 -13.33
N ALA A 448 26.50 -29.22 -12.30
CA ALA A 448 26.07 -30.61 -12.44
C ALA A 448 24.65 -30.72 -13.04
N SER A 449 23.72 -29.88 -12.59
CA SER A 449 22.36 -29.81 -13.16
C SER A 449 22.38 -29.40 -14.64
N ILE A 450 23.16 -28.37 -15.01
CA ILE A 450 23.32 -27.95 -16.41
C ILE A 450 23.94 -29.07 -17.25
N TRP A 451 24.94 -29.78 -16.72
CA TRP A 451 25.59 -30.89 -17.41
C TRP A 451 24.61 -32.03 -17.72
N LEU A 452 23.80 -32.44 -16.75
CA LEU A 452 22.75 -33.45 -16.92
C LEU A 452 21.67 -33.00 -17.90
N LYS A 453 21.18 -31.76 -17.76
CA LYS A 453 20.14 -31.16 -18.61
C LYS A 453 20.55 -31.11 -20.08
N THR A 454 21.75 -30.59 -20.35
CA THR A 454 22.22 -30.40 -21.73
C THR A 454 22.70 -31.71 -22.35
N GLY A 455 23.22 -32.65 -21.54
CA GLY A 455 23.66 -33.99 -21.95
C GLY A 455 22.57 -35.07 -21.90
N ILE A 456 21.31 -34.69 -21.66
CA ILE A 456 20.23 -35.58 -21.22
C ILE A 456 20.01 -36.82 -22.09
N HIS A 457 20.16 -36.68 -23.41
CA HIS A 457 19.95 -37.77 -24.37
C HIS A 457 20.93 -38.94 -24.20
N ARG A 458 22.10 -38.73 -23.58
CA ARG A 458 23.09 -39.78 -23.33
C ARG A 458 22.68 -40.73 -22.20
N HIS A 459 21.73 -40.30 -21.38
CA HIS A 459 21.32 -41.00 -20.15
C HIS A 459 19.94 -41.68 -20.28
N LEU A 460 19.29 -41.51 -21.43
CA LEU A 460 17.94 -42.01 -21.68
C LEU A 460 17.95 -43.05 -22.81
N PRO A 461 17.02 -44.03 -22.78
CA PRO A 461 16.85 -44.92 -23.91
C PRO A 461 16.31 -44.16 -25.12
N VAL A 462 16.52 -44.74 -26.30
CA VAL A 462 16.00 -44.21 -27.58
C VAL A 462 14.48 -44.04 -27.48
N GLY A 463 13.98 -42.83 -27.72
CA GLY A 463 12.57 -42.47 -27.60
C GLY A 463 12.33 -41.01 -27.92
N GLU A 464 11.07 -40.57 -27.86
CA GLU A 464 10.68 -39.15 -27.93
C GLU A 464 10.50 -38.61 -26.52
N TRP A 465 11.14 -37.49 -26.22
CA TRP A 465 11.23 -36.97 -24.86
C TRP A 465 10.88 -35.49 -24.81
N CYS A 466 10.18 -35.10 -23.76
CA CYS A 466 10.03 -33.70 -23.38
C CYS A 466 10.71 -33.44 -22.06
N TYR A 467 11.73 -32.57 -22.11
CA TYR A 467 12.36 -32.05 -20.91
C TYR A 467 11.54 -30.91 -20.31
N LEU A 468 11.39 -30.92 -18.99
CA LEU A 468 10.80 -29.85 -18.20
C LEU A 468 11.77 -29.45 -17.06
N ASP A 469 12.01 -28.15 -16.90
CA ASP A 469 12.61 -27.61 -15.68
C ASP A 469 11.68 -27.92 -14.48
N THR A 470 12.25 -28.02 -13.28
CA THR A 470 11.52 -28.39 -12.06
C THR A 470 10.53 -27.31 -11.60
N ASP A 471 10.62 -26.09 -12.12
CA ASP A 471 9.73 -24.96 -11.83
C ASP A 471 8.60 -24.79 -12.86
N ILE A 472 8.34 -25.84 -13.65
CA ILE A 472 7.25 -25.91 -14.63
C ILE A 472 6.14 -26.81 -14.13
N ILE A 473 4.92 -26.28 -14.14
CA ILE A 473 3.73 -27.01 -13.69
C ILE A 473 2.71 -27.15 -14.81
N ALA A 474 1.95 -28.25 -14.80
CA ALA A 474 0.76 -28.38 -15.62
C ALA A 474 -0.46 -27.76 -14.92
N VAL A 475 -1.30 -27.08 -15.69
CA VAL A 475 -2.50 -26.39 -15.16
C VAL A 475 -3.79 -26.75 -15.90
N ARG A 476 -3.70 -27.46 -17.04
CA ARG A 476 -4.82 -27.91 -17.86
C ARG A 476 -4.49 -29.21 -18.62
N PRO A 477 -5.48 -30.07 -18.91
CA PRO A 477 -5.30 -31.26 -19.76
C PRO A 477 -4.79 -30.94 -21.18
N GLY A 478 -4.28 -31.97 -21.85
CA GLY A 478 -3.78 -31.89 -23.22
C GLY A 478 -2.34 -31.40 -23.31
N VAL A 479 -1.53 -31.61 -22.27
CA VAL A 479 -0.10 -31.26 -22.30
C VAL A 479 0.67 -32.07 -23.34
N GLU A 480 0.16 -33.24 -23.71
CA GLU A 480 0.76 -34.18 -24.65
C GLU A 480 0.73 -33.70 -26.11
N GLU A 481 -0.17 -32.76 -26.45
CA GLU A 481 -0.18 -32.11 -27.78
C GLU A 481 1.15 -31.41 -28.09
N ILE A 482 1.98 -31.12 -27.07
CA ILE A 482 3.31 -30.56 -27.25
C ILE A 482 4.16 -31.39 -28.22
N PHE A 483 4.04 -32.73 -28.17
CA PHE A 483 4.85 -33.64 -28.98
C PHE A 483 4.57 -33.50 -30.49
N GLU A 484 3.39 -32.99 -30.87
CA GLU A 484 3.03 -32.73 -32.28
C GLU A 484 3.80 -31.54 -32.89
N HIS A 485 4.37 -30.69 -32.03
CA HIS A 485 5.08 -29.47 -32.41
C HIS A 485 6.58 -29.68 -32.65
N ARG A 486 7.12 -30.89 -32.46
CA ARG A 486 8.51 -31.18 -32.83
C ARG A 486 8.64 -31.22 -34.36
N LYS A 487 9.23 -30.17 -34.94
CA LYS A 487 9.47 -30.01 -36.40
C LYS A 487 10.96 -29.89 -36.70
N GLY A 488 11.73 -30.91 -36.33
CA GLY A 488 13.18 -30.94 -36.51
C GLY A 488 13.88 -31.79 -35.43
N PRO A 489 15.22 -31.74 -35.37
CA PRO A 489 15.97 -32.49 -34.36
C PRO A 489 15.60 -32.07 -32.95
N VAL A 490 15.23 -30.82 -32.73
CA VAL A 490 14.78 -30.30 -31.43
C VAL A 490 13.63 -29.31 -31.62
N ALA A 491 12.84 -29.09 -30.58
CA ALA A 491 11.88 -27.99 -30.54
C ALA A 491 11.89 -27.33 -29.16
N PHE A 492 12.12 -26.02 -29.12
CA PHE A 492 12.20 -25.22 -27.89
C PHE A 492 11.08 -24.19 -27.83
N ALA A 493 10.70 -23.79 -26.62
CA ALA A 493 9.81 -22.67 -26.42
C ALA A 493 10.52 -21.32 -26.61
N SER A 494 9.73 -20.25 -26.79
CA SER A 494 10.26 -18.87 -26.78
C SER A 494 10.49 -18.42 -25.34
N ASP A 495 11.57 -17.68 -25.08
CA ASP A 495 11.82 -17.15 -23.74
C ASP A 495 11.15 -15.79 -23.51
N LEU A 496 9.82 -15.78 -23.34
CA LEU A 496 9.02 -14.56 -23.20
C LEU A 496 8.54 -14.35 -21.76
N THR A 497 9.34 -13.69 -20.92
CA THR A 497 8.94 -13.23 -19.57
C THR A 497 7.97 -12.03 -19.61
N ILE A 498 7.92 -11.38 -20.76
CA ILE A 498 7.17 -10.16 -21.10
C ILE A 498 6.82 -10.22 -22.59
N SER A 499 5.95 -9.30 -23.06
CA SER A 499 5.48 -9.33 -24.46
C SER A 499 6.58 -9.18 -25.53
N VAL A 500 7.76 -8.65 -25.17
CA VAL A 500 8.93 -8.53 -26.06
C VAL A 500 10.21 -8.85 -25.29
N ASN A 501 10.76 -10.05 -25.47
CA ASN A 501 12.06 -10.45 -24.95
C ASN A 501 12.96 -11.00 -26.08
N GLN A 502 14.20 -10.51 -26.15
CA GLN A 502 15.14 -10.71 -27.26
C GLN A 502 16.58 -10.80 -26.71
N VAL A 503 17.54 -11.26 -27.51
CA VAL A 503 18.93 -11.49 -27.09
C VAL A 503 19.54 -10.30 -26.34
N ASP A 504 19.47 -9.09 -26.90
CA ASP A 504 20.09 -7.91 -26.26
C ASP A 504 19.38 -7.56 -24.94
N ARG A 505 18.08 -7.86 -24.82
CA ARG A 505 17.31 -7.64 -23.59
C ARG A 505 17.63 -8.69 -22.51
N PHE A 506 17.92 -9.92 -22.93
CA PHE A 506 18.33 -11.01 -22.05
C PHE A 506 19.79 -10.92 -21.61
N SER A 507 20.65 -10.31 -22.42
CA SER A 507 22.11 -10.20 -22.20
C SER A 507 22.51 -9.81 -20.77
N PRO A 508 21.93 -8.79 -20.10
CA PRO A 508 22.27 -8.47 -18.71
C PRO A 508 22.04 -9.59 -17.68
N TRP A 509 21.15 -10.53 -17.98
CA TRP A 509 20.84 -11.69 -17.14
C TRP A 509 21.76 -12.89 -17.40
N ALA A 510 22.41 -12.91 -18.57
CA ALA A 510 23.38 -13.93 -18.97
C ALA A 510 24.83 -13.54 -18.67
N MET A 511 25.12 -12.24 -18.50
CA MET A 511 26.48 -11.72 -18.42
C MET A 511 26.83 -11.12 -17.05
N ASN A 512 28.10 -11.22 -16.66
CA ASN A 512 28.67 -10.50 -15.53
C ASN A 512 29.05 -9.07 -15.95
N CYS A 513 28.05 -8.25 -16.27
CA CYS A 513 28.24 -6.87 -16.69
C CYS A 513 27.50 -5.87 -15.78
N GLU A 514 28.00 -4.64 -15.72
CA GLU A 514 27.41 -3.55 -14.92
C GLU A 514 26.24 -2.84 -15.62
N CYS A 515 25.69 -3.44 -16.69
CA CYS A 515 24.54 -2.88 -17.40
C CYS A 515 23.33 -2.87 -16.46
N THR A 516 23.12 -1.74 -15.79
CA THR A 516 22.02 -1.49 -14.87
C THR A 516 20.84 -0.90 -15.62
N GLY A 517 19.64 -1.39 -15.32
CA GLY A 517 18.39 -0.86 -15.84
C GLY A 517 17.22 -1.33 -14.99
N HIS A 518 16.08 -0.66 -15.10
CA HIS A 518 14.84 -1.03 -14.42
C HIS A 518 13.73 -1.17 -15.45
N GLY A 519 13.02 -2.31 -15.44
CA GLY A 519 11.87 -2.54 -16.31
C GLY A 519 12.23 -2.59 -17.80
N ASP A 520 11.54 -1.78 -18.62
CA ASP A 520 11.54 -1.91 -20.08
C ASP A 520 12.78 -1.42 -20.84
N THR A 521 13.77 -0.89 -20.14
CA THR A 521 14.98 -0.29 -20.74
C THR A 521 16.25 -1.11 -20.54
N HIS A 522 16.11 -2.34 -20.04
CA HIS A 522 17.27 -3.18 -19.69
C HIS A 522 17.72 -3.99 -20.90
N SER A 523 18.77 -3.53 -21.59
CA SER A 523 19.33 -4.22 -22.76
C SER A 523 20.80 -3.87 -22.99
N CYS A 524 21.62 -4.82 -23.46
CA CYS A 524 23.00 -4.57 -23.92
C CYS A 524 23.46 -5.64 -24.92
N SER A 525 24.51 -5.35 -25.69
CA SER A 525 25.06 -6.24 -26.73
C SER A 525 26.11 -7.25 -26.25
N HIS A 526 26.49 -7.21 -24.97
CA HIS A 526 27.63 -8.00 -24.47
C HIS A 526 27.52 -9.52 -24.71
N LEU A 527 26.32 -10.11 -24.60
CA LEU A 527 26.12 -11.53 -24.89
C LEU A 527 26.42 -11.86 -26.36
N ARG A 528 25.90 -11.08 -27.31
CA ARG A 528 26.17 -11.33 -28.74
C ARG A 528 27.62 -11.04 -29.12
N GLU A 529 28.25 -10.04 -28.51
CA GLU A 529 29.69 -9.78 -28.68
C GLU A 529 30.53 -10.97 -28.21
N GLN A 530 30.21 -11.53 -27.03
CA GLN A 530 30.89 -12.71 -26.54
C GLN A 530 30.60 -13.96 -27.37
N ILE A 531 29.38 -14.13 -27.89
CA ILE A 531 29.09 -15.24 -28.82
C ILE A 531 29.93 -15.11 -30.10
N SER A 532 30.06 -13.90 -30.64
CA SER A 532 30.92 -13.64 -31.80
C SER A 532 32.40 -13.91 -31.48
N GLU A 533 32.91 -13.45 -30.34
CA GLU A 533 34.31 -13.64 -29.95
C GLU A 533 34.66 -15.11 -29.72
N ARG A 534 33.80 -15.84 -29.00
CA ARG A 534 34.09 -17.22 -28.57
C ARG A 534 33.80 -18.26 -29.64
N PHE A 535 32.80 -18.01 -30.49
CA PHE A 535 32.31 -19.01 -31.46
C PHE A 535 32.38 -18.55 -32.92
N GLY A 536 32.69 -17.28 -33.20
CA GLY A 536 32.72 -16.74 -34.57
C GLY A 536 31.34 -16.63 -35.21
N ILE A 537 30.28 -16.42 -34.41
CA ILE A 537 28.88 -16.41 -34.86
C ILE A 537 28.27 -15.02 -34.62
N GLU A 538 27.65 -14.46 -35.65
CA GLU A 538 26.89 -13.23 -35.56
C GLU A 538 25.42 -13.53 -35.23
N VAL A 539 24.93 -13.03 -34.08
CA VAL A 539 23.54 -13.18 -33.63
C VAL A 539 22.86 -11.81 -33.59
N PRO A 540 21.70 -11.63 -34.24
CA PRO A 540 20.91 -10.40 -34.14
C PRO A 540 20.43 -10.16 -32.71
N GLY A 541 20.61 -8.93 -32.23
CA GLY A 541 20.17 -8.53 -30.89
C GLY A 541 18.66 -8.57 -30.69
N ASP A 542 17.89 -8.47 -31.79
CA ASP A 542 16.43 -8.51 -31.81
C ASP A 542 15.85 -9.92 -32.00
N TRP A 543 16.70 -10.95 -32.09
CA TRP A 543 16.24 -12.33 -32.20
C TRP A 543 15.56 -12.77 -30.89
N VAL A 544 14.37 -13.37 -31.02
CA VAL A 544 13.66 -13.99 -29.89
C VAL A 544 14.26 -15.36 -29.65
N HIS A 545 15.14 -15.42 -28.66
CA HIS A 545 15.86 -16.63 -28.33
C HIS A 545 14.98 -17.70 -27.67
N TRP A 546 15.52 -18.91 -27.66
CA TRP A 546 14.87 -20.07 -27.10
C TRP A 546 15.01 -20.14 -25.58
N ASN A 547 14.02 -20.76 -24.96
CA ASN A 547 13.98 -21.06 -23.54
C ASN A 547 14.46 -22.49 -23.29
N GLY A 548 15.47 -22.68 -22.45
CA GLY A 548 16.02 -24.00 -22.15
C GLY A 548 15.16 -24.85 -21.21
N GLY A 549 14.06 -24.32 -20.66
CA GLY A 549 13.26 -25.02 -19.64
C GLY A 549 12.19 -25.94 -20.18
N VAL A 550 11.78 -25.80 -21.44
CA VAL A 550 10.90 -26.76 -22.12
C VAL A 550 11.44 -27.03 -23.50
N PHE A 551 11.78 -28.29 -23.77
CA PHE A 551 12.16 -28.71 -25.11
C PHE A 551 11.88 -30.18 -25.40
N LEU A 552 11.71 -30.46 -26.70
CA LEU A 552 11.52 -31.79 -27.24
C LEU A 552 12.78 -32.28 -27.94
N PHE A 553 13.09 -33.55 -27.73
CA PHE A 553 14.22 -34.22 -28.37
C PHE A 553 13.88 -35.70 -28.64
N GLY A 554 14.62 -36.30 -29.58
CA GLY A 554 14.43 -37.66 -30.05
C GLY A 554 15.72 -38.26 -30.61
N PRO A 555 15.63 -39.34 -31.38
CA PRO A 555 16.81 -40.09 -31.87
C PRO A 555 17.79 -39.28 -32.73
N ASP A 556 17.31 -38.23 -33.40
CA ASP A 556 18.05 -37.33 -34.28
C ASP A 556 18.55 -36.05 -33.58
N SER A 557 18.42 -35.94 -32.26
CA SER A 557 18.84 -34.75 -31.49
C SER A 557 20.30 -34.77 -31.02
N ALA A 558 21.01 -35.90 -31.16
CA ALA A 558 22.31 -36.11 -30.53
C ALA A 558 23.33 -35.03 -30.90
N GLU A 559 23.46 -34.69 -32.19
CA GLU A 559 24.39 -33.64 -32.65
C GLU A 559 24.12 -32.28 -31.97
N PHE A 560 22.84 -31.89 -31.89
CA PHE A 560 22.45 -30.62 -31.27
C PHE A 560 22.77 -30.60 -29.78
N LEU A 561 22.35 -31.65 -29.06
CA LEU A 561 22.51 -31.73 -27.61
C LEU A 561 23.97 -31.92 -27.20
N ASP A 562 24.76 -32.67 -27.98
CA ASP A 562 26.20 -32.82 -27.75
C ASP A 562 26.93 -31.49 -27.87
N MET A 563 26.62 -30.71 -28.90
CA MET A 563 27.25 -29.41 -29.09
C MET A 563 26.77 -28.39 -28.03
N TRP A 564 25.49 -28.41 -27.67
CA TRP A 564 24.97 -27.56 -26.60
C TRP A 564 25.64 -27.88 -25.27
N ASN A 565 25.74 -29.16 -24.91
CA ASN A 565 26.43 -29.62 -23.71
C ASN A 565 27.90 -29.19 -23.68
N ALA A 566 28.64 -29.41 -24.77
CA ALA A 566 30.05 -29.02 -24.85
C ALA A 566 30.25 -27.51 -24.65
N ARG A 567 29.37 -26.69 -25.23
CA ARG A 567 29.44 -25.22 -25.08
C ARG A 567 29.01 -24.74 -23.70
N ALA A 568 27.99 -25.35 -23.12
CA ALA A 568 27.56 -25.02 -21.76
C ALA A 568 28.69 -25.29 -20.75
N ILE A 569 29.33 -26.47 -20.85
CA ILE A 569 30.48 -26.82 -20.00
C ILE A 569 31.65 -25.84 -20.22
N ALA A 570 31.98 -25.53 -21.47
CA ALA A 570 33.06 -24.59 -21.78
C ALA A 570 32.84 -23.20 -21.16
N SER A 571 31.58 -22.77 -21.03
CA SER A 571 31.23 -21.46 -20.47
C SER A 571 31.38 -21.34 -18.96
N PHE A 572 31.53 -22.45 -18.22
CA PHE A 572 31.62 -22.43 -16.76
C PHE A 572 32.84 -21.65 -16.25
N ASP A 573 33.92 -21.63 -17.01
CA ASP A 573 35.17 -20.96 -16.65
C ASP A 573 35.31 -19.56 -17.27
N TRP A 574 34.26 -19.04 -17.93
CA TRP A 574 34.30 -17.73 -18.58
C TRP A 574 33.83 -16.64 -17.61
N PRO A 575 34.72 -15.77 -17.11
CA PRO A 575 34.36 -14.80 -16.08
C PRO A 575 33.33 -13.76 -16.57
N GLU A 576 33.23 -13.53 -17.88
CA GLU A 576 32.24 -12.62 -18.46
C GLU A 576 30.83 -13.21 -18.45
N TRP A 577 30.70 -14.54 -18.41
CA TRP A 577 29.44 -15.26 -18.46
C TRP A 577 28.96 -15.61 -17.05
N ARG A 578 27.66 -15.56 -16.84
CA ARG A 578 27.05 -16.23 -15.69
C ARG A 578 26.89 -17.71 -16.04
N THR A 579 27.15 -18.59 -15.08
CA THR A 579 26.93 -20.04 -15.20
C THR A 579 25.48 -20.32 -15.58
N ARG A 580 25.20 -20.50 -16.88
CA ARG A 580 23.88 -20.70 -17.48
C ARG A 580 24.03 -21.44 -18.81
N ASP A 581 23.02 -22.22 -19.19
CA ASP A 581 22.94 -22.97 -20.43
C ASP A 581 22.48 -22.14 -21.64
N GLN A 582 21.78 -21.03 -21.41
CA GLN A 582 21.00 -20.34 -22.43
C GLN A 582 21.84 -19.57 -23.47
N GLY A 583 22.97 -18.97 -23.08
CA GLY A 583 23.87 -18.35 -24.05
C GLY A 583 24.53 -19.39 -24.96
N ALA A 584 24.85 -20.57 -24.42
CA ALA A 584 25.34 -21.71 -25.19
C ALA A 584 24.25 -22.27 -26.11
N LEU A 585 22.98 -22.27 -25.69
CA LEU A 585 21.83 -22.65 -26.52
C LEU A 585 21.69 -21.73 -27.74
N ILE A 586 21.75 -20.41 -27.53
CA ILE A 586 21.72 -19.41 -28.61
C ILE A 586 22.81 -19.70 -29.63
N ALA A 587 24.06 -19.81 -29.17
CA ALA A 587 25.18 -20.09 -30.06
C ALA A 587 24.95 -21.40 -30.85
N THR A 588 24.45 -22.45 -30.18
CA THR A 588 24.22 -23.78 -30.77
C THR A 588 23.18 -23.72 -31.89
N ALA A 589 22.05 -23.06 -31.64
CA ALA A 589 20.99 -22.88 -32.62
C ALA A 589 21.50 -22.22 -33.91
N TRP A 590 22.31 -21.16 -33.78
CA TRP A 590 22.85 -20.43 -34.92
C TRP A 590 23.95 -21.19 -35.66
N THR A 591 24.78 -21.96 -34.96
CA THR A 591 25.82 -22.79 -35.61
C THR A 591 25.21 -23.87 -36.50
N LEU A 592 24.15 -24.54 -36.03
CA LEU A 592 23.49 -25.59 -36.79
C LEU A 592 22.43 -25.06 -37.76
N SER A 593 22.35 -23.73 -37.93
CA SER A 593 21.35 -23.08 -38.77
C SER A 593 19.90 -23.45 -38.42
N GLN A 594 19.62 -23.65 -37.13
CA GLN A 594 18.31 -24.06 -36.60
C GLN A 594 17.50 -22.87 -36.07
N GLN A 595 18.02 -21.64 -36.09
CA GLN A 595 17.38 -20.45 -35.49
C GLN A 595 15.96 -20.14 -36.01
N ASP A 596 15.61 -20.64 -37.20
CA ASP A 596 14.31 -20.47 -37.86
C ASP A 596 13.35 -21.65 -37.63
N CYS A 597 13.75 -22.65 -36.85
CA CYS A 597 12.86 -23.76 -36.47
C CYS A 597 11.62 -23.25 -35.74
N PRO A 598 10.43 -23.81 -36.04
CA PRO A 598 9.21 -23.46 -35.32
C PRO A 598 9.37 -23.66 -33.81
N ARG A 599 9.14 -22.59 -33.05
CA ARG A 599 9.13 -22.65 -31.59
C ARG A 599 7.83 -23.28 -31.10
N LEU A 600 7.89 -23.89 -29.91
CA LEU A 600 6.70 -24.41 -29.25
C LEU A 600 5.68 -23.28 -29.01
N PRO A 601 4.37 -23.54 -29.18
CA PRO A 601 3.34 -22.56 -28.85
C PRO A 601 3.45 -22.10 -27.39
N ALA A 602 3.14 -20.82 -27.14
CA ALA A 602 3.26 -20.21 -25.81
C ALA A 602 2.39 -20.87 -24.73
N GLU A 603 1.35 -21.64 -25.10
CA GLU A 603 0.54 -22.41 -24.15
C GLU A 603 1.30 -23.58 -23.50
N PHE A 604 2.37 -24.07 -24.13
CA PHE A 604 3.21 -25.15 -23.60
C PHE A 604 4.45 -24.64 -22.85
N ASN A 605 4.62 -23.32 -22.75
CA ASN A 605 5.61 -22.70 -21.86
C ASN A 605 5.22 -21.25 -21.57
N PHE A 606 4.12 -21.05 -20.84
CA PHE A 606 3.70 -19.70 -20.47
C PHE A 606 4.48 -19.24 -19.24
N ILE A 607 5.39 -18.29 -19.41
CA ILE A 607 6.19 -17.76 -18.31
C ILE A 607 5.38 -16.74 -17.52
N ALA A 608 4.93 -17.11 -16.33
CA ALA A 608 4.20 -16.23 -15.43
C ALA A 608 5.14 -15.60 -14.39
N ASP A 609 5.92 -14.62 -14.85
CA ASP A 609 6.80 -13.82 -14.00
C ASP A 609 6.00 -12.78 -13.20
N LEU A 610 5.99 -12.89 -11.87
CA LEU A 610 5.30 -11.92 -11.00
C LEU A 610 6.00 -10.54 -10.99
N GLY A 611 7.24 -10.46 -11.47
CA GLY A 611 7.95 -9.22 -11.76
C GLY A 611 7.44 -8.49 -13.00
N ASN A 612 6.72 -9.17 -13.92
CA ASN A 612 6.12 -8.53 -15.08
C ASN A 612 4.96 -7.61 -14.66
N GLY A 613 5.20 -6.30 -14.78
CA GLY A 613 4.27 -5.23 -14.44
C GLY A 613 2.98 -5.21 -15.27
N ASP A 614 2.90 -5.98 -16.37
CA ASP A 614 1.80 -6.03 -17.33
C ASP A 614 1.14 -7.42 -17.43
N LEU A 615 1.63 -8.41 -16.67
CA LEU A 615 1.06 -9.76 -16.64
C LEU A 615 -0.44 -9.73 -16.30
N CYS A 616 -1.24 -10.44 -17.08
CA CYS A 616 -2.68 -10.46 -16.93
C CYS A 616 -3.20 -11.91 -16.91
N LEU A 617 -4.26 -12.10 -16.12
CA LEU A 617 -5.07 -13.29 -16.09
C LEU A 617 -6.55 -12.88 -16.09
N ASP A 618 -7.25 -13.29 -17.13
CA ASP A 618 -8.69 -13.10 -17.31
C ASP A 618 -9.42 -14.46 -17.26
N PRO A 619 -10.57 -14.57 -16.59
CA PRO A 619 -11.28 -15.84 -16.46
C PRO A 619 -11.73 -16.49 -17.77
N GLU A 620 -11.96 -15.70 -18.82
CA GLU A 620 -12.42 -16.18 -20.12
C GLU A 620 -11.27 -16.28 -21.11
N LEU A 621 -10.41 -15.26 -21.17
CA LEU A 621 -9.34 -15.19 -22.18
C LEU A 621 -8.07 -15.97 -21.79
N GLY A 622 -7.84 -16.20 -20.49
CA GLY A 622 -6.64 -16.87 -19.99
C GLY A 622 -5.52 -15.89 -19.63
N TRP A 623 -4.29 -16.30 -19.88
CA TRP A 623 -3.07 -15.58 -19.53
C TRP A 623 -2.55 -14.69 -20.66
N ALA A 624 -2.01 -13.52 -20.34
CA ALA A 624 -1.31 -12.68 -21.31
C ALA A 624 -0.15 -11.94 -20.65
N LEU A 625 0.97 -11.82 -21.36
CA LEU A 625 2.15 -11.07 -20.89
C LEU A 625 1.95 -9.55 -20.94
N HIS A 626 0.87 -9.08 -21.59
CA HIS A 626 0.49 -7.67 -21.69
C HIS A 626 -1.04 -7.54 -21.88
N PRO A 627 -1.70 -6.47 -21.41
CA PRO A 627 -3.15 -6.31 -21.54
C PRO A 627 -3.70 -6.27 -22.98
N ALA A 628 -2.83 -6.05 -23.97
CA ALA A 628 -3.17 -6.10 -25.39
C ALA A 628 -3.27 -7.53 -25.95
N GLY A 629 -2.85 -8.53 -25.18
CA GLY A 629 -2.66 -9.90 -25.66
C GLY A 629 -1.30 -10.09 -26.35
N PRO A 630 -1.12 -11.21 -27.09
CA PRO A 630 -2.08 -12.31 -27.25
C PRO A 630 -2.43 -12.98 -25.91
N TRP A 631 -3.65 -13.53 -25.84
CA TRP A 631 -4.14 -14.27 -24.68
C TRP A 631 -4.03 -15.77 -24.95
N HIS A 632 -3.57 -16.52 -23.96
CA HIS A 632 -3.23 -17.93 -24.05
C HIS A 632 -3.92 -18.72 -22.95
N GLN A 633 -4.43 -19.89 -23.32
CA GLN A 633 -4.90 -20.88 -22.36
C GLN A 633 -3.72 -21.78 -22.00
N ALA A 634 -2.86 -21.30 -21.09
CA ALA A 634 -1.68 -22.02 -20.66
C ALA A 634 -2.03 -23.46 -20.23
N ARG A 635 -1.25 -24.43 -20.72
CA ARG A 635 -1.28 -25.84 -20.31
C ARG A 635 -0.10 -26.15 -19.40
N LEU A 636 1.08 -25.64 -19.76
CA LEU A 636 2.28 -25.62 -18.94
C LEU A 636 2.64 -24.19 -18.58
N MET A 637 2.90 -23.95 -17.29
CA MET A 637 3.27 -22.65 -16.75
C MET A 637 4.66 -22.72 -16.13
N HIS A 638 5.51 -21.77 -16.51
CA HIS A 638 6.86 -21.61 -15.97
C HIS A 638 6.87 -20.53 -14.89
N LEU A 639 7.30 -20.88 -13.68
CA LEU A 639 7.13 -20.05 -12.47
C LEU A 639 8.46 -19.69 -11.76
N TYR A 640 9.43 -19.12 -12.48
CA TYR A 640 10.76 -18.78 -11.96
C TYR A 640 10.80 -17.96 -10.66
N THR A 641 9.84 -17.05 -10.46
CA THR A 641 9.80 -16.16 -9.28
C THR A 641 8.96 -16.72 -8.13
N SER A 642 8.39 -17.91 -8.31
CA SER A 642 7.47 -18.53 -7.36
C SER A 642 8.22 -19.45 -6.41
N ARG A 643 7.80 -19.51 -5.15
CA ARG A 643 8.39 -20.36 -4.12
C ARG A 643 7.76 -21.75 -4.12
N LEU A 644 8.02 -22.52 -5.17
CA LEU A 644 7.45 -23.86 -5.35
C LEU A 644 7.96 -24.88 -4.32
N GLU A 645 9.06 -24.57 -3.64
CA GLU A 645 9.63 -25.33 -2.53
C GLU A 645 8.85 -25.20 -1.21
N ASP A 646 7.95 -24.21 -1.09
CA ASP A 646 7.14 -24.04 0.13
C ASP A 646 6.00 -25.07 0.14
N PRO A 647 5.89 -25.95 1.16
CA PRO A 647 4.82 -26.94 1.25
C PRO A 647 3.41 -26.35 1.26
N GLU A 648 3.27 -25.10 1.72
CA GLU A 648 2.00 -24.36 1.76
C GLU A 648 1.69 -23.67 0.43
N TRP A 649 2.57 -23.75 -0.58
CA TRP A 649 2.41 -23.06 -1.85
C TRP A 649 1.18 -23.54 -2.62
N GLU A 650 0.40 -22.57 -3.14
CA GLU A 650 -0.77 -22.83 -3.95
C GLU A 650 -0.84 -21.87 -5.15
N LEU A 651 -0.91 -22.42 -6.37
CA LEU A 651 -1.10 -21.67 -7.63
C LEU A 651 -2.19 -20.59 -7.53
N GLY A 652 -3.33 -20.91 -6.91
CA GLY A 652 -4.46 -20.00 -6.79
C GLY A 652 -4.18 -18.81 -5.88
N ARG A 653 -3.53 -19.03 -4.74
CA ARG A 653 -3.28 -18.01 -3.73
C ARG A 653 -2.06 -17.17 -4.07
N ASP A 654 -0.99 -17.84 -4.53
CA ASP A 654 0.34 -17.25 -4.60
C ASP A 654 0.67 -16.70 -5.99
N VAL A 655 -0.06 -17.11 -7.04
CA VAL A 655 0.15 -16.64 -8.42
C VAL A 655 -1.12 -16.02 -9.02
N GLU A 656 -2.21 -16.77 -9.13
CA GLU A 656 -3.41 -16.29 -9.83
C GLU A 656 -4.10 -15.12 -9.13
N ALA A 657 -4.32 -15.20 -7.82
CA ALA A 657 -5.02 -14.15 -7.08
C ALA A 657 -4.31 -12.78 -7.11
N PRO A 658 -2.97 -12.70 -6.92
CA PRO A 658 -2.22 -11.47 -7.12
C PRO A 658 -2.37 -10.91 -8.53
N VAL A 659 -2.24 -11.75 -9.56
CA VAL A 659 -2.34 -11.33 -10.97
C VAL A 659 -3.76 -10.83 -11.29
N ILE A 660 -4.81 -11.56 -10.91
CA ILE A 660 -6.21 -11.18 -11.18
C ILE A 660 -6.56 -9.83 -10.55
N ARG A 661 -6.12 -9.58 -9.31
CA ARG A 661 -6.35 -8.29 -8.64
C ARG A 661 -5.74 -7.13 -9.41
N GLN A 662 -4.63 -7.36 -10.11
CA GLN A 662 -3.94 -6.36 -10.91
C GLN A 662 -4.49 -6.28 -12.35
N THR A 663 -4.96 -7.39 -12.95
CA THR A 663 -5.49 -7.45 -14.32
C THR A 663 -6.50 -6.33 -14.60
N LEU A 664 -7.51 -6.18 -13.73
CA LEU A 664 -8.58 -5.19 -13.93
C LEU A 664 -8.05 -3.74 -13.95
N VAL A 665 -7.05 -3.42 -13.12
CA VAL A 665 -6.42 -2.10 -13.11
C VAL A 665 -5.59 -1.91 -14.38
N ARG A 666 -4.79 -2.92 -14.74
CA ARG A 666 -3.91 -2.93 -15.92
C ARG A 666 -4.71 -2.74 -17.21
N THR A 667 -5.71 -3.57 -17.44
CA THR A 667 -6.56 -3.52 -18.64
C THR A 667 -7.31 -2.19 -18.76
N ASN A 668 -7.83 -1.65 -17.65
CA ASN A 668 -8.50 -0.34 -17.67
C ASN A 668 -7.51 0.80 -17.96
N ARG A 669 -6.30 0.76 -17.38
CA ARG A 669 -5.25 1.75 -17.64
C ARG A 669 -4.82 1.71 -19.11
N TRP A 670 -4.60 0.51 -19.65
CA TRP A 670 -4.25 0.29 -21.05
C TRP A 670 -5.33 0.81 -22.00
N ARG A 671 -6.60 0.44 -21.80
CA ARG A 671 -7.72 0.93 -22.63
C ARG A 671 -7.80 2.46 -22.65
N ARG A 672 -7.59 3.12 -21.50
CA ARG A 672 -7.54 4.59 -21.42
C ARG A 672 -6.36 5.17 -22.18
N PHE A 673 -5.19 4.53 -22.08
CA PHE A 673 -4.00 4.94 -22.83
C PHE A 673 -4.24 4.81 -24.35
N GLU A 674 -4.78 3.69 -24.80
CA GLU A 674 -5.09 3.43 -26.20
C GLU A 674 -6.11 4.44 -26.76
N LEU A 675 -7.18 4.74 -26.02
CA LEU A 675 -8.14 5.78 -26.40
C LEU A 675 -7.49 7.16 -26.53
N ARG A 676 -6.55 7.50 -25.64
CA ARG A 676 -5.79 8.76 -25.70
C ARG A 676 -4.84 8.80 -26.89
N GLN A 677 -4.17 7.69 -27.21
CA GLN A 677 -3.32 7.56 -28.39
C GLN A 677 -4.16 7.74 -29.67
N LYS A 678 -5.26 6.98 -29.82
CA LYS A 678 -6.18 7.13 -30.96
C LYS A 678 -6.73 8.55 -31.10
N ALA A 679 -7.06 9.20 -30.00
CA ALA A 679 -7.50 10.61 -30.02
C ALA A 679 -6.39 11.58 -30.46
N ARG A 680 -5.14 11.34 -30.05
CA ARG A 680 -3.97 12.12 -30.50
C ARG A 680 -3.70 11.88 -31.98
N ASP A 681 -3.66 10.64 -32.43
CA ASP A 681 -3.40 10.27 -33.82
C ASP A 681 -4.51 10.83 -34.73
N GLY A 682 -5.78 10.72 -34.33
CA GLY A 682 -6.91 11.31 -35.04
C GLY A 682 -6.85 12.84 -35.11
N ALA A 683 -6.38 13.51 -34.04
CA ALA A 683 -6.18 14.96 -34.04
C ALA A 683 -5.02 15.39 -34.95
N VAL A 684 -3.93 14.61 -35.01
CA VAL A 684 -2.81 14.82 -35.93
C VAL A 684 -3.26 14.65 -37.38
N GLN A 685 -4.02 13.59 -37.67
CA GLN A 685 -4.57 13.31 -39.00
C GLN A 685 -5.59 14.37 -39.43
N GLY A 686 -6.40 14.88 -38.49
CA GLY A 686 -7.32 16.00 -38.71
C GLY A 686 -6.61 17.32 -39.04
N ARG A 687 -5.50 17.64 -38.35
CA ARG A 687 -4.67 18.81 -38.66
C ARG A 687 -3.96 18.68 -40.00
N GLN A 688 -3.47 17.49 -40.36
CA GLN A 688 -2.88 17.24 -41.69
C GLN A 688 -3.92 17.43 -42.80
N LYS A 689 -5.14 16.89 -42.65
CA LYS A 689 -6.23 17.10 -43.62
C LYS A 689 -6.64 18.58 -43.77
N LEU A 690 -6.69 19.34 -42.67
CA LEU A 690 -6.97 20.78 -42.71
C LEU A 690 -5.84 21.55 -43.42
N GLY A 691 -4.59 21.16 -43.19
CA GLY A 691 -3.42 21.70 -43.88
C GLY A 691 -3.47 21.49 -45.39
N TYR A 692 -3.76 20.27 -45.84
CA TYR A 692 -3.94 19.97 -47.27
C TYR A 692 -5.11 20.75 -47.90
N ALA A 693 -6.26 20.85 -47.20
CA ALA A 693 -7.41 21.61 -47.68
C ALA A 693 -7.14 23.13 -47.78
N MET A 694 -6.34 23.70 -46.88
CA MET A 694 -5.94 25.12 -46.96
C MET A 694 -4.97 25.39 -48.11
N VAL A 695 -4.06 24.46 -48.40
CA VAL A 695 -3.14 24.54 -49.54
C VAL A 695 -3.93 24.45 -50.85
N ASP A 696 -4.88 23.53 -50.97
CA ASP A 696 -5.75 23.42 -52.15
C ASP A 696 -6.63 24.67 -52.34
N ALA A 697 -7.18 25.22 -51.26
CA ALA A 697 -7.95 26.45 -51.30
C ALA A 697 -7.11 27.67 -51.72
N TYR A 698 -5.84 27.73 -51.30
CA TYR A 698 -4.90 28.77 -51.71
C TYR A 698 -4.60 28.70 -53.21
N TRP A 699 -4.25 27.53 -53.74
CA TRP A 699 -3.98 27.35 -55.16
C TRP A 699 -5.22 27.59 -56.03
N TRP A 700 -6.40 27.20 -55.55
CA TRP A 700 -7.67 27.50 -56.22
C TRP A 700 -7.96 29.01 -56.26
N ALA A 701 -7.77 29.71 -55.13
CA ALA A 701 -7.98 31.16 -55.04
C ALA A 701 -6.97 31.95 -55.90
N GLU A 702 -5.70 31.53 -55.92
CA GLU A 702 -4.67 32.15 -56.75
C GLU A 702 -4.97 31.96 -58.24
N GLY A 703 -5.35 30.76 -58.67
CA GLY A 703 -5.76 30.50 -60.06
C GLY A 703 -7.01 31.28 -60.47
N TRP A 704 -7.97 31.44 -59.56
CA TRP A 704 -9.19 32.21 -59.79
C TRP A 704 -8.92 33.73 -59.87
N LEU A 705 -8.05 34.25 -58.99
CA LEU A 705 -7.60 35.63 -59.02
C LEU A 705 -6.74 35.93 -60.25
N GLY A 706 -5.91 34.98 -60.69
CA GLY A 706 -5.17 35.06 -61.96
C GLY A 706 -6.10 35.17 -63.17
N LEU A 707 -7.19 34.39 -63.20
CA LEU A 707 -8.23 34.46 -64.24
C LEU A 707 -9.02 35.79 -64.21
N ILE A 708 -9.29 36.33 -63.02
CA ILE A 708 -9.92 37.64 -62.85
C ILE A 708 -8.98 38.75 -63.30
N TRP A 709 -7.70 38.68 -62.95
CA TRP A 709 -6.71 39.66 -63.36
C TRP A 709 -6.50 39.64 -64.88
N LEU A 710 -6.47 38.45 -65.50
CA LEU A 710 -6.48 38.28 -66.96
C LEU A 710 -7.74 38.86 -67.62
N LYS A 711 -8.91 38.73 -66.99
CA LYS A 711 -10.18 39.35 -67.46
C LYS A 711 -10.18 40.87 -67.31
N ILE A 712 -9.67 41.40 -66.20
CA ILE A 712 -9.58 42.84 -65.93
C ILE A 712 -8.58 43.49 -66.89
N ARG A 713 -7.45 42.85 -67.17
CA ARG A 713 -6.42 43.36 -68.09
C ARG A 713 -6.88 43.40 -69.55
N ARG A 714 -7.82 42.54 -69.95
CA ARG A 714 -8.31 42.48 -71.34
C ARG A 714 -9.50 43.40 -71.64
N GLN A 715 -10.31 43.84 -70.66
CA GLN A 715 -11.48 44.72 -70.91
C GLN A 715 -11.82 45.66 -69.72
N PRO A 716 -11.21 46.86 -69.63
CA PRO A 716 -11.39 47.76 -68.47
C PRO A 716 -12.76 48.47 -68.40
N GLN A 717 -13.53 48.50 -69.49
CA GLN A 717 -14.68 49.41 -69.62
C GLN A 717 -16.07 48.80 -69.34
N ARG A 718 -16.15 47.60 -68.75
CA ARG A 718 -17.45 46.96 -68.45
C ARG A 718 -17.53 46.33 -67.06
N LEU A 719 -17.38 47.13 -66.01
CA LEU A 719 -17.71 46.72 -64.64
C LEU A 719 -18.60 47.79 -63.97
N LYS A 720 -19.90 47.79 -64.29
CA LYS A 720 -20.92 48.47 -63.47
C LYS A 720 -21.22 47.57 -62.26
N LEU A 721 -20.81 48.00 -61.07
CA LEU A 721 -20.99 47.33 -59.76
C LEU A 721 -22.45 46.91 -59.46
N SER A 722 -23.44 47.50 -60.14
CA SER A 722 -24.85 47.18 -59.94
C SER A 722 -25.25 45.77 -60.41
N ARG A 723 -24.49 45.13 -61.31
CA ARG A 723 -24.77 43.74 -61.74
C ARG A 723 -24.18 42.67 -60.82
N LEU A 724 -23.20 43.01 -59.97
CA LEU A 724 -22.59 42.09 -59.00
C LEU A 724 -23.47 41.84 -57.77
N ARG A 725 -24.26 42.84 -57.32
CA ARG A 725 -25.23 42.66 -56.23
C ARG A 725 -26.41 41.74 -56.62
N ALA A 726 -26.82 41.75 -57.89
CA ALA A 726 -27.96 40.96 -58.37
C ALA A 726 -27.66 39.46 -58.56
N SER A 727 -26.39 39.05 -58.67
CA SER A 727 -26.00 37.63 -58.71
C SER A 727 -25.71 37.04 -57.33
N PHE A 728 -25.44 37.88 -56.32
CA PHE A 728 -25.16 37.43 -54.95
C PHE A 728 -26.45 37.12 -54.17
N GLY A 729 -27.51 37.91 -54.34
CA GLY A 729 -28.80 37.69 -53.67
C GLY A 729 -29.58 36.45 -54.16
N ARG A 730 -29.30 35.93 -55.35
CA ARG A 730 -29.99 34.76 -55.91
C ARG A 730 -29.38 33.40 -55.53
N ARG A 731 -28.24 33.36 -54.85
CA ARG A 731 -27.58 32.11 -54.38
C ARG A 731 -27.63 31.91 -52.87
N LEU A 732 -28.08 32.91 -52.11
CA LEU A 732 -28.28 32.82 -50.65
C LEU A 732 -29.78 32.88 -50.38
N GLY A 733 -30.44 31.73 -50.53
CA GLY A 733 -31.90 31.58 -50.42
C GLY A 733 -32.45 32.10 -49.10
N THR A 734 -32.88 33.36 -49.11
CA THR A 734 -33.61 34.02 -48.03
C THR A 734 -34.97 34.41 -48.59
N LYS A 735 -36.01 33.65 -48.19
CA LYS A 735 -37.40 34.04 -48.38
C LYS A 735 -37.73 35.11 -47.34
N GLU A 736 -38.05 36.31 -47.79
CA GLU A 736 -38.80 37.27 -46.99
C GLU A 736 -40.25 36.80 -46.86
N HIS A 737 -40.74 36.65 -45.63
CA HIS A 737 -42.16 36.64 -45.33
C HIS A 737 -42.47 37.80 -44.38
N SER A 738 -43.28 38.71 -44.91
CA SER A 738 -43.98 39.76 -44.19
C SER A 738 -45.19 39.19 -43.46
N ALA A 739 -45.16 39.25 -42.13
CA ALA A 739 -46.21 39.81 -41.27
C ALA A 739 -45.54 40.28 -39.98
#